data_AF-A0A495V6A1-F1
#
_entry.id   AF-A0A495V6A1-F1
#
_cell.length_a   1.000
_cell.length_b   1.000
_cell.length_c   1.000
_cell.angle_alpha   90.00
_cell.angle_beta   90.00
_cell.angle_gamma   90.00
#
_symmetry.space_group_name_H-M   'P 1'
#
loop_
_entity.id
_entity.type
_entity.pdbx_description
1 polymer ?
#
loop_
_entity_poly.entity_id
_entity_poly.type
_entity_poly.pdbx_seq_one_letter_code
_entity_poly.pdbx_strand_id
1 'polypeptide(L)'
;MFKQIRLWANILLVIGAAIVLAITTLTLVSLHNLKTVSRTAEESELRQFAAMVQTQIRDEVRLAEALGVLVAEMPEVQARFAAGDRDWLAEQFHPPFEALARDFGAVQFQFHTAPAMSFLRLHMLEKFGDDLSSFRQSVVDTNRDRTPHRGLELGVAGLGARGVVPVLRDGRHIGSVEFGMSFGQTFFDDFKASYGVEAALFILRDGEVETFASTHEGQPFLGPDALRAAFAGEPQVAEIEIGTTPMAAYAEMIPDYSGTPLGVVEVAMDRTPYVTVLGKTRMQAMLIGVLVALFSIGISLITARAITKRIRSLADEIDRVTNGDLSGGGAIDGKDELADLARTLDGMREHLNALVTGVETTAFSVHAASREIAQAVDGQAATSSQMSASVAEITSTMEELSASSTQIAEYSESVVTIAGRTYDDSLRGSDAMQSLVEKMRRIGEDNQSALNEILALGTRSKEISKIMQIIDTVADQTKLIAFNAALEASSAGEAGKRFGVVAAEIRRLADSVTESTGEITGKVAEIQESINRLVISSEKGSTGIHEGIADSASTADILQAIVEAASETSTSAQQISLSTQQQRTASGQVVVALREIVTASSETAGAVRRIADIARDMNDLSGALKGSLDQFVLDGARTPSADPGVSSRS
;
A
#
# COMPACT_ATOMS: atom_id res chain seq x y z
N MET A 1 -38.52 -0.83 10.90
CA MET A 1 -38.93 -2.25 10.98
C MET A 1 -37.96 -3.23 10.29
N PHE A 2 -37.16 -2.80 9.30
CA PHE A 2 -36.26 -3.69 8.53
C PHE A 2 -34.85 -3.96 9.12
N LYS A 3 -34.51 -3.42 10.30
CA LYS A 3 -33.17 -3.60 10.90
C LYS A 3 -32.99 -4.90 11.71
N GLN A 4 -34.06 -5.62 12.04
CA GLN A 4 -34.01 -6.90 12.78
C GLN A 4 -34.33 -8.14 11.93
N ILE A 5 -34.61 -7.94 10.63
CA ILE A 5 -35.01 -9.02 9.73
C ILE A 5 -33.77 -9.41 8.91
N ARG A 6 -33.43 -10.72 8.91
CA ARG A 6 -32.29 -11.26 8.15
C ARG A 6 -32.39 -10.83 6.68
N LEU A 7 -31.28 -10.42 6.07
CA LEU A 7 -31.19 -9.86 4.70
C LEU A 7 -32.06 -10.60 3.66
N TRP A 8 -32.10 -11.93 3.74
CA TRP A 8 -32.91 -12.78 2.87
C TRP A 8 -34.42 -12.51 2.93
N ALA A 9 -34.95 -12.18 4.11
CA ALA A 9 -36.37 -11.88 4.31
C ALA A 9 -36.73 -10.46 3.84
N ASN A 10 -35.78 -9.51 3.86
CA ASN A 10 -35.97 -8.18 3.28
C ASN A 10 -36.04 -8.23 1.75
N ILE A 11 -35.15 -9.00 1.12
CA ILE A 11 -35.13 -9.20 -0.34
C ILE A 11 -36.44 -9.87 -0.80
N LEU A 12 -36.89 -10.91 -0.07
CA LEU A 12 -38.16 -11.60 -0.36
C LEU A 12 -39.38 -10.70 -0.23
N LEU A 13 -39.44 -9.85 0.80
CA LEU A 13 -40.56 -8.94 1.03
C LEU A 13 -40.69 -7.89 -0.08
N VAL A 14 -39.57 -7.30 -0.52
CA VAL A 14 -39.59 -6.23 -1.51
C VAL A 14 -39.92 -6.76 -2.90
N ILE A 15 -39.31 -7.89 -3.32
CA ILE A 15 -39.58 -8.49 -4.63
C ILE A 15 -41.00 -9.05 -4.69
N GLY A 16 -41.44 -9.74 -3.64
CA GLY A 16 -42.81 -10.29 -3.57
C GLY A 16 -43.89 -9.21 -3.63
N ALA A 17 -43.71 -8.10 -2.90
CA ALA A 17 -44.67 -7.01 -2.90
C ALA A 17 -44.76 -6.29 -4.26
N ALA A 18 -43.63 -6.09 -4.95
CA ALA A 18 -43.59 -5.43 -6.26
C ALA A 18 -44.32 -6.25 -7.35
N ILE A 19 -44.15 -7.58 -7.34
CA ILE A 19 -44.79 -8.48 -8.31
C ILE A 19 -46.31 -8.52 -8.12
N VAL A 20 -46.77 -8.62 -6.87
CA VAL A 20 -48.21 -8.63 -6.55
C VAL A 20 -48.88 -7.32 -6.95
N LEU A 21 -48.23 -6.18 -6.70
CA LEU A 21 -48.73 -4.87 -7.09
C LEU A 21 -48.90 -4.76 -8.62
N ALA A 22 -47.87 -5.14 -9.38
CA ALA A 22 -47.87 -5.06 -10.85
C ALA A 22 -48.99 -5.90 -11.49
N ILE A 23 -49.18 -7.13 -11.00
CA ILE A 23 -50.23 -8.05 -11.51
C ILE A 23 -51.62 -7.48 -11.21
N THR A 24 -51.83 -6.98 -9.99
CA THR A 24 -53.13 -6.42 -9.58
C THR A 24 -53.51 -5.22 -10.44
N THR A 25 -52.56 -4.32 -10.71
CA THR A 25 -52.80 -3.17 -11.60
C THR A 25 -53.13 -3.59 -13.03
N LEU A 26 -52.42 -4.56 -13.60
CA LEU A 26 -52.63 -4.99 -14.98
C LEU A 26 -54.01 -5.65 -15.17
N THR A 27 -54.44 -6.46 -14.21
CA THR A 27 -55.75 -7.12 -14.25
C THR A 27 -56.91 -6.12 -14.14
N LEU A 28 -56.80 -5.10 -13.29
CA LEU A 28 -57.84 -4.08 -13.13
C LEU A 28 -58.01 -3.23 -14.39
N VAL A 29 -56.90 -2.82 -15.03
CA VAL A 29 -56.93 -2.03 -16.27
C VAL A 29 -57.57 -2.82 -17.42
N SER A 30 -57.23 -4.11 -17.56
CA SER A 30 -57.79 -4.96 -18.62
C SER A 30 -59.32 -5.11 -18.51
N LEU A 31 -59.84 -5.33 -17.30
CA LEU A 31 -61.29 -5.45 -17.07
C LEU A 31 -62.04 -4.14 -17.33
N HIS A 32 -61.43 -2.99 -17.01
CA HIS A 32 -62.02 -1.68 -17.29
C HIS A 32 -62.14 -1.42 -18.81
N ASN A 33 -61.09 -1.75 -19.57
CA ASN A 33 -61.09 -1.59 -21.02
C ASN A 33 -62.16 -2.47 -21.69
N LEU A 34 -62.30 -3.72 -21.26
CA LEU A 34 -63.26 -4.67 -21.84
C LEU A 34 -64.71 -4.23 -21.63
N LYS A 35 -65.04 -3.69 -20.45
CA LYS A 35 -66.39 -3.15 -20.16
C LYS A 35 -66.73 -1.96 -21.06
N THR A 36 -65.77 -1.08 -21.29
CA THR A 36 -65.97 0.13 -22.11
C THR A 36 -66.20 -0.23 -23.58
N VAL A 37 -65.41 -1.16 -24.13
CA VAL A 37 -65.56 -1.61 -25.52
C VAL A 37 -66.91 -2.30 -25.78
N SER A 38 -67.39 -3.13 -24.84
CA SER A 38 -68.67 -3.83 -24.98
C SER A 38 -69.84 -2.85 -25.07
N ARG A 39 -69.88 -1.84 -24.20
CA ARG A 39 -70.98 -0.85 -24.16
C ARG A 39 -71.05 -0.01 -25.43
N THR A 40 -69.90 0.37 -25.98
CA THR A 40 -69.85 1.13 -27.24
C THR A 40 -70.33 0.28 -28.43
N ALA A 41 -70.05 -1.02 -28.43
CA ALA A 41 -70.52 -1.93 -29.47
C ALA A 41 -72.06 -2.08 -29.43
N GLU A 42 -72.63 -2.28 -28.23
CA GLU A 42 -74.08 -2.40 -28.04
C GLU A 42 -74.86 -1.17 -28.54
N GLU A 43 -74.40 0.03 -28.20
CA GLU A 43 -75.03 1.28 -28.63
C GLU A 43 -74.97 1.49 -30.15
N SER A 44 -73.83 1.15 -30.78
CA SER A 44 -73.66 1.28 -32.23
C SER A 44 -74.61 0.37 -33.01
N GLU A 45 -74.84 -0.85 -32.53
CA GLU A 45 -75.70 -1.84 -33.18
C GLU A 45 -77.18 -1.43 -33.09
N LEU A 46 -77.62 -0.95 -31.92
CA LEU A 46 -78.97 -0.43 -31.72
C LEU A 46 -79.32 0.78 -32.61
N ARG A 47 -78.40 1.74 -32.74
CA ARG A 47 -78.56 2.88 -33.67
C ARG A 47 -78.76 2.43 -35.11
N GLN A 48 -78.06 1.36 -35.51
CA GLN A 48 -78.18 0.80 -36.84
C GLN A 48 -79.59 0.26 -37.10
N PHE A 49 -80.19 -0.45 -36.14
CA PHE A 49 -81.56 -0.95 -36.26
C PHE A 49 -82.60 0.17 -36.36
N ALA A 50 -82.51 1.21 -35.53
CA ALA A 50 -83.43 2.35 -35.62
C ALA A 50 -83.34 3.07 -36.97
N ALA A 51 -82.12 3.24 -37.51
CA ALA A 51 -81.91 3.80 -38.84
C ALA A 51 -82.52 2.93 -39.96
N MET A 52 -82.53 1.59 -39.80
CA MET A 52 -83.19 0.69 -40.76
C MET A 52 -84.71 0.90 -40.76
N VAL A 53 -85.36 1.02 -39.60
CA VAL A 53 -86.80 1.32 -39.50
C VAL A 53 -87.12 2.62 -40.26
N GLN A 54 -86.38 3.69 -39.99
CA GLN A 54 -86.59 4.98 -40.66
C GLN A 54 -86.38 4.91 -42.18
N THR A 55 -85.41 4.10 -42.62
CA THR A 55 -85.12 3.92 -44.05
C THR A 55 -86.27 3.20 -44.76
N GLN A 56 -86.79 2.11 -44.17
CA GLN A 56 -87.94 1.40 -44.76
C GLN A 56 -89.20 2.27 -44.81
N ILE A 57 -89.45 3.09 -43.78
CA ILE A 57 -90.54 4.10 -43.80
C ILE A 57 -90.37 5.07 -44.98
N ARG A 58 -89.14 5.54 -45.21
CA ARG A 58 -88.84 6.48 -46.29
C ARG A 58 -89.06 5.88 -47.67
N ASP A 59 -88.81 4.57 -47.81
CA ASP A 59 -89.03 3.85 -49.07
C ASP A 59 -90.53 3.72 -49.38
N GLU A 60 -91.38 3.43 -48.37
CA GLU A 60 -92.85 3.44 -48.52
C GLU A 60 -93.39 4.81 -48.96
N VAL A 61 -92.90 5.88 -48.31
CA VAL A 61 -93.27 7.26 -48.66
C VAL A 61 -92.87 7.62 -50.10
N ARG A 62 -91.69 7.18 -50.55
CA ARG A 62 -91.21 7.42 -51.92
C ARG A 62 -92.05 6.68 -52.95
N LEU A 63 -92.50 5.47 -52.64
CA LEU A 63 -93.38 4.71 -53.52
C LEU A 63 -94.73 5.43 -53.72
N ALA A 64 -95.34 5.93 -52.65
CA ALA A 64 -96.56 6.74 -52.75
C ALA A 64 -96.38 7.99 -53.64
N GLU A 65 -95.30 8.73 -53.48
CA GLU A 65 -95.01 9.89 -54.32
C GLU A 65 -94.85 9.50 -55.80
N ALA A 66 -94.11 8.43 -56.09
CA ALA A 66 -93.88 7.97 -57.46
C ALA A 66 -95.20 7.59 -58.17
N LEU A 67 -96.11 6.92 -57.46
CA LEU A 67 -97.46 6.62 -57.96
C LEU A 67 -98.27 7.89 -58.20
N GLY A 68 -98.18 8.87 -57.30
CA GLY A 68 -98.81 10.18 -57.45
C GLY A 68 -98.33 10.93 -58.69
N VAL A 69 -97.02 10.96 -58.94
CA VAL A 69 -96.43 11.60 -60.13
C VAL A 69 -96.92 10.94 -61.42
N LEU A 70 -96.94 9.60 -61.45
CA LEU A 70 -97.40 8.87 -62.64
C LEU A 70 -98.84 9.26 -63.02
N VAL A 71 -99.73 9.41 -62.03
CA VAL A 71 -101.13 9.77 -62.26
C VAL A 71 -101.28 11.27 -62.59
N ALA A 72 -100.54 12.15 -61.90
CA ALA A 72 -100.63 13.60 -62.09
C ALA A 72 -100.20 14.05 -63.50
N GLU A 73 -99.27 13.33 -64.12
CA GLU A 73 -98.70 13.65 -65.43
C GLU A 73 -99.49 13.05 -66.62
N MET A 74 -100.56 12.29 -66.38
CA MET A 74 -101.38 11.75 -67.47
C MET A 74 -102.25 12.86 -68.11
N PRO A 75 -102.10 13.16 -69.41
CA PRO A 75 -102.82 14.27 -70.05
C PRO A 75 -104.35 14.16 -69.95
N GLU A 76 -104.88 12.93 -70.06
CA GLU A 76 -106.32 12.70 -69.94
C GLU A 76 -106.82 12.92 -68.50
N VAL A 77 -106.01 12.57 -67.49
CA VAL A 77 -106.31 12.87 -66.07
C VAL A 77 -106.37 14.37 -65.84
N GLN A 78 -105.35 15.10 -66.30
CA GLN A 78 -105.31 16.55 -66.22
C GLN A 78 -106.52 17.18 -66.91
N ALA A 79 -106.91 16.68 -68.09
CA ALA A 79 -108.03 17.20 -68.85
C ALA A 79 -109.39 16.96 -68.16
N ARG A 80 -109.62 15.73 -67.70
CA ARG A 80 -110.86 15.29 -67.05
C ARG A 80 -111.00 15.85 -65.66
N PHE A 81 -109.91 15.94 -64.91
CA PHE A 81 -109.90 16.55 -63.60
C PHE A 81 -110.20 18.06 -63.68
N ALA A 82 -109.63 18.78 -64.65
CA ALA A 82 -109.95 20.19 -64.89
C ALA A 82 -111.43 20.40 -65.28
N ALA A 83 -112.04 19.45 -65.98
CA ALA A 83 -113.45 19.49 -66.36
C ALA A 83 -114.40 19.11 -65.20
N GLY A 84 -113.87 18.65 -64.06
CA GLY A 84 -114.67 18.14 -62.95
C GLY A 84 -115.32 16.77 -63.22
N ASP A 85 -114.78 16.00 -64.18
CA ASP A 85 -115.32 14.69 -64.59
C ASP A 85 -114.91 13.58 -63.61
N ARG A 86 -115.58 13.60 -62.45
CA ARG A 86 -115.32 12.69 -61.34
C ARG A 86 -115.63 11.24 -61.67
N ASP A 87 -116.72 11.00 -62.41
CA ASP A 87 -117.18 9.65 -62.73
C ASP A 87 -116.19 8.94 -63.65
N TRP A 88 -115.63 9.67 -64.64
CA TRP A 88 -114.56 9.14 -65.48
C TRP A 88 -113.31 8.78 -64.67
N LEU A 89 -112.87 9.67 -63.77
CA LEU A 89 -111.70 9.41 -62.92
C LEU A 89 -111.93 8.20 -61.99
N ALA A 90 -113.14 8.02 -61.48
CA ALA A 90 -113.51 6.86 -60.67
C ALA A 90 -113.45 5.56 -61.50
N GLU A 91 -114.06 5.53 -62.69
CA GLU A 91 -114.05 4.34 -63.55
C GLU A 91 -112.65 3.94 -63.98
N GLN A 92 -111.78 4.90 -64.31
CA GLN A 92 -110.43 4.60 -64.81
C GLN A 92 -109.48 4.11 -63.70
N PHE A 93 -109.57 4.69 -62.50
CA PHE A 93 -108.57 4.42 -61.45
C PHE A 93 -109.03 3.50 -60.33
N HIS A 94 -110.32 3.17 -60.21
CA HIS A 94 -110.77 2.23 -59.19
C HIS A 94 -110.17 0.81 -59.37
N PRO A 95 -110.19 0.18 -60.57
CA PRO A 95 -109.59 -1.14 -60.73
C PRO A 95 -108.06 -1.19 -60.51
N PRO A 96 -107.26 -0.24 -61.04
CA PRO A 96 -105.83 -0.17 -60.72
C PRO A 96 -105.56 0.06 -59.23
N PHE A 97 -106.39 0.85 -58.54
CA PHE A 97 -106.24 1.07 -57.10
C PHE A 97 -106.44 -0.23 -56.30
N GLU A 98 -107.44 -1.05 -56.61
CA GLU A 98 -107.64 -2.35 -55.94
C GLU A 98 -106.44 -3.29 -56.11
N ALA A 99 -105.76 -3.25 -57.26
CA ALA A 99 -104.53 -4.01 -57.49
C ALA A 99 -103.37 -3.47 -56.63
N LEU A 100 -103.17 -2.16 -56.60
CA LEU A 100 -102.15 -1.52 -55.75
C LEU A 100 -102.40 -1.78 -54.26
N ALA A 101 -103.66 -1.80 -53.82
CA ALA A 101 -104.02 -2.08 -52.44
C ALA A 101 -103.67 -3.50 -52.01
N ARG A 102 -103.92 -4.49 -52.88
CA ARG A 102 -103.64 -5.90 -52.59
C ARG A 102 -102.16 -6.26 -52.68
N ASP A 103 -101.46 -5.77 -53.69
CA ASP A 103 -100.12 -6.26 -54.03
C ASP A 103 -99.00 -5.37 -53.47
N PHE A 104 -99.29 -4.08 -53.23
CA PHE A 104 -98.31 -3.09 -52.80
C PHE A 104 -98.73 -2.33 -51.54
N GLY A 105 -99.87 -2.67 -50.93
CA GLY A 105 -100.29 -2.04 -49.67
C GLY A 105 -100.79 -0.60 -49.82
N ALA A 106 -101.21 -0.16 -51.01
CA ALA A 106 -101.81 1.17 -51.16
C ALA A 106 -103.17 1.26 -50.43
N VAL A 107 -103.26 2.04 -49.36
CA VAL A 107 -104.48 2.20 -48.54
C VAL A 107 -105.28 3.45 -48.93
N GLN A 108 -104.63 4.42 -49.56
CA GLN A 108 -105.26 5.67 -49.94
C GLN A 108 -104.88 6.04 -51.36
N PHE A 109 -105.87 6.40 -52.17
CA PHE A 109 -105.69 7.08 -53.44
C PHE A 109 -106.81 8.11 -53.57
N GLN A 110 -106.45 9.38 -53.70
CA GLN A 110 -107.37 10.50 -53.62
C GLN A 110 -106.94 11.68 -54.51
N PHE A 111 -107.92 12.35 -55.11
CA PHE A 111 -107.75 13.64 -55.80
C PHE A 111 -108.37 14.75 -54.95
N HIS A 112 -107.73 15.92 -54.95
CA HIS A 112 -108.16 17.10 -54.20
C HIS A 112 -108.14 18.36 -55.06
N THR A 113 -109.11 19.24 -54.91
CA THR A 113 -109.04 20.60 -55.47
C THR A 113 -108.51 21.59 -54.43
N ALA A 114 -107.92 22.69 -54.89
CA ALA A 114 -107.33 23.68 -53.99
C ALA A 114 -108.41 24.34 -53.08
N PRO A 115 -108.10 24.61 -51.79
CA PRO A 115 -106.82 24.35 -51.11
C PRO A 115 -106.62 22.89 -50.65
N ALA A 116 -107.65 22.20 -50.17
CA ALA A 116 -107.60 20.76 -49.85
C ALA A 116 -109.01 20.14 -49.82
N MET A 117 -109.85 20.47 -50.80
CA MET A 117 -111.20 19.93 -50.91
C MET A 117 -111.15 18.53 -51.54
N SER A 118 -111.78 17.54 -50.92
CA SER A 118 -111.81 16.18 -51.46
C SER A 118 -112.61 16.12 -52.76
N PHE A 119 -111.98 15.84 -53.89
CA PHE A 119 -112.67 15.70 -55.17
C PHE A 119 -113.11 14.25 -55.45
N LEU A 120 -112.18 13.29 -55.32
CA LEU A 120 -112.46 11.87 -55.53
C LEU A 120 -111.60 11.03 -54.58
N ARG A 121 -112.22 10.07 -53.89
CA ARG A 121 -111.54 9.07 -53.08
C ARG A 121 -111.79 7.70 -53.67
N LEU A 122 -110.75 7.05 -54.19
CA LEU A 122 -110.90 5.71 -54.75
C LEU A 122 -111.05 4.65 -53.65
N HIS A 123 -110.52 4.94 -52.46
CA HIS A 123 -110.68 4.12 -51.26
C HIS A 123 -112.05 4.29 -50.55
N MET A 124 -112.82 5.34 -50.89
CA MET A 124 -114.15 5.62 -50.32
C MET A 124 -114.99 6.44 -51.30
N LEU A 125 -115.48 5.80 -52.37
CA LEU A 125 -116.17 6.48 -53.47
C LEU A 125 -117.40 7.31 -53.05
N GLU A 126 -118.04 7.00 -51.93
CA GLU A 126 -119.23 7.75 -51.47
C GLU A 126 -118.90 9.10 -50.82
N LYS A 127 -117.64 9.36 -50.44
CA LYS A 127 -117.25 10.56 -49.69
C LYS A 127 -116.45 11.55 -50.56
N PHE A 128 -117.04 12.71 -50.82
CA PHE A 128 -116.43 13.79 -51.59
C PHE A 128 -117.02 15.16 -51.17
N GLY A 129 -116.33 16.24 -51.54
CA GLY A 129 -116.75 17.62 -51.30
C GLY A 129 -116.44 18.17 -49.90
N ASP A 130 -115.86 17.38 -48.99
CA ASP A 130 -115.44 17.84 -47.66
C ASP A 130 -114.08 18.54 -47.68
N ASP A 131 -113.93 19.53 -46.80
CA ASP A 131 -112.69 20.29 -46.60
C ASP A 131 -111.75 19.53 -45.67
N LEU A 132 -110.53 19.26 -46.13
CA LEU A 132 -109.51 18.54 -45.39
C LEU A 132 -108.42 19.46 -44.82
N SER A 133 -108.52 20.77 -45.04
CA SER A 133 -107.46 21.74 -44.74
C SER A 133 -107.08 21.82 -43.26
N SER A 134 -107.93 21.33 -42.34
CA SER A 134 -107.65 21.33 -40.91
C SER A 134 -106.73 20.20 -40.44
N PHE A 135 -106.60 19.11 -41.21
CA PHE A 135 -105.81 17.93 -40.80
C PHE A 135 -104.97 17.29 -41.92
N ARG A 136 -105.05 17.79 -43.16
CA ARG A 136 -104.24 17.33 -44.29
C ARG A 136 -103.34 18.47 -44.77
N GLN A 137 -102.38 18.85 -43.94
CA GLN A 137 -101.48 19.95 -44.23
C GLN A 137 -100.58 19.65 -45.43
N SER A 138 -100.17 18.38 -45.65
CA SER A 138 -99.41 18.02 -46.86
C SER A 138 -100.18 18.32 -48.16
N VAL A 139 -101.51 18.14 -48.16
CA VAL A 139 -102.37 18.44 -49.31
C VAL A 139 -102.48 19.96 -49.51
N VAL A 140 -102.68 20.71 -48.42
CA VAL A 140 -102.71 22.18 -48.46
C VAL A 140 -101.38 22.73 -48.98
N ASP A 141 -100.27 22.24 -48.47
CA ASP A 141 -98.92 22.67 -48.83
C ASP A 141 -98.65 22.36 -50.31
N THR A 142 -98.93 21.14 -50.77
CA THR A 142 -98.80 20.73 -52.18
C THR A 142 -99.60 21.65 -53.11
N ASN A 143 -100.85 21.93 -52.77
CA ASN A 143 -101.70 22.79 -53.60
C ASN A 143 -101.29 24.28 -53.54
N ARG A 144 -100.64 24.71 -52.45
CA ARG A 144 -100.17 26.09 -52.24
C ARG A 144 -98.86 26.35 -52.98
N ASP A 145 -97.85 25.52 -52.77
CA ASP A 145 -96.50 25.72 -53.31
C ASP A 145 -96.27 25.02 -54.64
N ARG A 146 -97.16 24.11 -55.05
CA ARG A 146 -97.12 23.36 -56.30
C ARG A 146 -95.90 22.45 -56.41
N THR A 147 -95.45 21.92 -55.28
CA THR A 147 -94.39 20.91 -55.21
C THR A 147 -94.92 19.63 -54.57
N PRO A 148 -94.40 18.45 -54.93
CA PRO A 148 -94.74 17.21 -54.25
C PRO A 148 -94.33 17.24 -52.77
N HIS A 149 -95.23 16.85 -51.88
CA HIS A 149 -94.94 16.62 -50.46
C HIS A 149 -95.07 15.15 -50.12
N ARG A 150 -94.15 14.64 -49.30
CA ARG A 150 -94.11 13.24 -48.92
C ARG A 150 -93.66 13.08 -47.48
N GLY A 151 -94.25 12.14 -46.76
CA GLY A 151 -93.82 11.81 -45.41
C GLY A 151 -94.89 11.06 -44.64
N LEU A 152 -94.62 10.89 -43.35
CA LEU A 152 -95.62 10.45 -42.42
C LEU A 152 -96.51 11.63 -42.05
N GLU A 153 -97.83 11.44 -42.07
CA GLU A 153 -98.78 12.45 -41.63
C GLU A 153 -100.01 11.80 -41.02
N LEU A 154 -100.48 12.37 -39.92
CA LEU A 154 -101.64 11.90 -39.20
C LEU A 154 -102.92 12.31 -39.95
N GLY A 155 -103.76 11.33 -40.28
CA GLY A 155 -105.11 11.56 -40.81
C GLY A 155 -106.18 11.04 -39.87
N VAL A 156 -107.45 11.22 -40.26
CA VAL A 156 -108.60 10.73 -39.47
C VAL A 156 -108.57 9.21 -39.27
N ALA A 157 -108.05 8.47 -40.23
CA ALA A 157 -107.90 7.01 -40.18
C ALA A 157 -106.60 6.53 -39.49
N GLY A 158 -105.80 7.46 -38.95
CA GLY A 158 -104.51 7.17 -38.32
C GLY A 158 -103.32 7.68 -39.13
N LEU A 159 -102.13 7.29 -38.68
CA LEU A 159 -100.86 7.66 -39.32
C LEU A 159 -100.69 6.89 -40.62
N GLY A 160 -100.32 7.60 -41.69
CA GLY A 160 -100.01 6.97 -42.98
C GLY A 160 -98.74 7.53 -43.59
N ALA A 161 -98.04 6.70 -44.34
CA ALA A 161 -96.97 7.09 -45.24
C ALA A 161 -97.59 7.59 -46.55
N ARG A 162 -97.41 8.87 -46.89
CA ARG A 162 -98.19 9.52 -47.95
C ARG A 162 -97.29 10.29 -48.91
N GLY A 163 -97.70 10.34 -50.15
CA GLY A 163 -97.12 11.16 -51.21
C GLY A 163 -98.22 11.93 -51.93
N VAL A 164 -98.16 13.25 -51.88
CA VAL A 164 -99.12 14.16 -52.49
C VAL A 164 -98.42 14.96 -53.58
N VAL A 165 -99.01 14.99 -54.78
CA VAL A 165 -98.40 15.54 -55.99
C VAL A 165 -99.38 16.51 -56.65
N PRO A 166 -98.93 17.70 -57.08
CA PRO A 166 -99.80 18.66 -57.76
C PRO A 166 -100.11 18.19 -59.19
N VAL A 167 -101.34 18.44 -59.63
CA VAL A 167 -101.83 18.21 -61.00
C VAL A 167 -101.91 19.54 -61.72
N LEU A 168 -101.18 19.67 -62.82
CA LEU A 168 -101.15 20.88 -63.65
C LEU A 168 -101.64 20.57 -65.06
N ARG A 169 -102.37 21.49 -65.69
CA ARG A 169 -102.71 21.44 -67.11
C ARG A 169 -102.31 22.73 -67.77
N ASP A 170 -101.51 22.65 -68.83
CA ASP A 170 -100.99 23.81 -69.56
C ASP A 170 -100.32 24.85 -68.62
N GLY A 171 -99.64 24.35 -67.57
CA GLY A 171 -98.99 25.16 -66.54
C GLY A 171 -99.93 25.75 -65.47
N ARG A 172 -101.24 25.53 -65.56
CA ARG A 172 -102.22 25.95 -64.56
C ARG A 172 -102.50 24.83 -63.56
N HIS A 173 -102.36 25.15 -62.29
CA HIS A 173 -102.67 24.23 -61.19
C HIS A 173 -104.18 23.95 -61.10
N ILE A 174 -104.55 22.67 -61.06
CA ILE A 174 -105.95 22.21 -60.98
C ILE A 174 -106.27 21.75 -59.55
N GLY A 175 -105.32 21.07 -58.92
CA GLY A 175 -105.48 20.39 -57.65
C GLY A 175 -104.32 19.42 -57.44
N SER A 176 -104.50 18.42 -56.59
CA SER A 176 -103.48 17.43 -56.27
C SER A 176 -104.02 16.01 -56.35
N VAL A 177 -103.10 15.05 -56.42
CA VAL A 177 -103.35 13.62 -56.27
C VAL A 177 -102.47 13.06 -55.16
N GLU A 178 -103.04 12.21 -54.32
CA GLU A 178 -102.40 11.58 -53.17
C GLU A 178 -102.44 10.08 -53.32
N PHE A 179 -101.32 9.43 -52.98
CA PHE A 179 -101.29 8.04 -52.58
C PHE A 179 -100.86 7.93 -51.12
N GLY A 180 -101.42 6.96 -50.40
CA GLY A 180 -101.01 6.55 -49.07
C GLY A 180 -100.74 5.05 -49.02
N MET A 181 -99.61 4.66 -48.46
CA MET A 181 -99.20 3.28 -48.26
C MET A 181 -99.54 2.80 -46.84
N SER A 182 -99.82 1.51 -46.69
CA SER A 182 -100.03 0.88 -45.39
C SER A 182 -98.76 0.97 -44.56
N PHE A 183 -98.84 1.65 -43.42
CA PHE A 183 -97.81 1.70 -42.41
C PHE A 183 -98.49 1.36 -41.09
N GLY A 184 -98.06 0.30 -40.39
CA GLY A 184 -98.78 -0.23 -39.22
C GLY A 184 -98.15 -1.51 -38.65
N GLN A 185 -98.91 -2.28 -37.86
CA GLN A 185 -98.40 -3.45 -37.11
C GLN A 185 -97.63 -4.48 -37.97
N THR A 186 -98.12 -4.82 -39.16
CA THR A 186 -97.49 -5.81 -40.05
C THR A 186 -96.06 -5.43 -40.44
N PHE A 187 -95.79 -4.13 -40.64
CA PHE A 187 -94.44 -3.63 -40.92
C PHE A 187 -93.47 -3.93 -39.78
N PHE A 188 -93.91 -3.73 -38.53
CA PHE A 188 -93.08 -3.97 -37.35
C PHE A 188 -92.87 -5.48 -37.13
N ASP A 189 -93.90 -6.30 -37.36
CA ASP A 189 -93.79 -7.77 -37.28
C ASP A 189 -92.76 -8.31 -38.30
N ASP A 190 -92.79 -7.80 -39.54
CA ASP A 190 -91.81 -8.16 -40.59
C ASP A 190 -90.39 -7.69 -40.25
N PHE A 191 -90.26 -6.51 -39.61
CA PHE A 191 -88.98 -6.01 -39.12
C PHE A 191 -88.39 -6.95 -38.04
N LYS A 192 -89.19 -7.38 -37.07
CA LYS A 192 -88.77 -8.35 -36.05
C LYS A 192 -88.41 -9.71 -36.65
N ALA A 193 -89.19 -10.19 -37.62
CA ALA A 193 -88.89 -11.45 -38.31
C ALA A 193 -87.57 -11.39 -39.09
N SER A 194 -87.24 -10.24 -39.68
CA SER A 194 -86.04 -10.05 -40.51
C SER A 194 -84.77 -9.84 -39.68
N TYR A 195 -84.86 -9.12 -38.57
CA TYR A 195 -83.68 -8.68 -37.81
C TYR A 195 -83.56 -9.30 -36.42
N GLY A 196 -84.60 -9.96 -35.91
CA GLY A 196 -84.60 -10.55 -34.56
C GLY A 196 -84.60 -9.50 -33.44
N VAL A 197 -85.02 -8.27 -33.74
CA VAL A 197 -85.00 -7.12 -32.84
C VAL A 197 -86.43 -6.70 -32.53
N GLU A 198 -86.72 -6.39 -31.28
CA GLU A 198 -88.00 -5.81 -30.90
C GLU A 198 -88.06 -4.36 -31.38
N ALA A 199 -89.16 -3.94 -32.01
CA ALA A 199 -89.34 -2.58 -32.49
C ALA A 199 -90.74 -2.06 -32.16
N ALA A 200 -90.84 -0.78 -31.85
CA ALA A 200 -92.11 -0.09 -31.65
C ALA A 200 -92.03 1.33 -32.17
N LEU A 201 -93.17 1.86 -32.59
CA LEU A 201 -93.34 3.29 -32.85
C LEU A 201 -94.40 3.83 -31.90
N PHE A 202 -94.01 4.86 -31.16
CA PHE A 202 -94.88 5.63 -30.31
C PHE A 202 -95.13 6.98 -30.96
N ILE A 203 -96.38 7.45 -30.95
CA ILE A 203 -96.78 8.74 -31.52
C ILE A 203 -97.33 9.65 -30.42
N LEU A 204 -97.28 10.96 -30.64
CA LEU A 204 -97.90 11.94 -29.74
C LEU A 204 -99.31 12.27 -30.22
N ARG A 205 -100.32 12.02 -29.38
CA ARG A 205 -101.70 12.41 -29.62
C ARG A 205 -102.25 13.14 -28.40
N ASP A 206 -102.68 14.39 -28.59
CA ASP A 206 -103.18 15.27 -27.52
C ASP A 206 -102.24 15.41 -26.29
N GLY A 207 -100.93 15.29 -26.53
CA GLY A 207 -99.89 15.37 -25.49
C GLY A 207 -99.64 14.05 -24.73
N GLU A 208 -100.37 12.98 -25.05
CA GLU A 208 -100.12 11.64 -24.53
C GLU A 208 -99.37 10.77 -25.55
N VAL A 209 -98.52 9.88 -25.05
CA VAL A 209 -97.76 8.94 -25.87
C VAL A 209 -98.64 7.73 -26.13
N GLU A 210 -99.01 7.51 -27.39
CA GLU A 210 -99.82 6.38 -27.84
C GLU A 210 -98.96 5.39 -28.63
N THR A 211 -99.13 4.09 -28.40
CA THR A 211 -98.47 3.05 -29.19
C THR A 211 -99.13 2.98 -30.55
N PHE A 212 -98.39 3.32 -31.61
CA PHE A 212 -98.88 3.18 -32.98
C PHE A 212 -98.79 1.72 -33.46
N ALA A 213 -97.62 1.12 -33.27
CA ALA A 213 -97.36 -0.28 -33.59
C ALA A 213 -96.21 -0.79 -32.72
N SER A 214 -96.24 -2.06 -32.32
CA SER A 214 -95.23 -2.63 -31.43
C SER A 214 -95.11 -4.13 -31.63
N THR A 215 -93.89 -4.65 -31.76
CA THR A 215 -93.62 -6.09 -31.85
C THR A 215 -93.66 -6.83 -30.52
N HIS A 216 -93.84 -6.08 -29.43
CA HIS A 216 -93.89 -6.59 -28.07
C HIS A 216 -95.18 -6.12 -27.37
N GLU A 217 -95.72 -6.99 -26.52
CA GLU A 217 -96.87 -6.66 -25.67
C GLU A 217 -96.36 -5.95 -24.39
N GLY A 218 -96.72 -4.69 -24.17
CA GLY A 218 -96.36 -4.00 -22.94
C GLY A 218 -96.26 -2.47 -23.04
N GLN A 219 -95.80 -1.88 -21.94
CA GLN A 219 -95.35 -0.48 -21.92
C GLN A 219 -94.01 -0.36 -22.66
N PRO A 220 -93.65 0.84 -23.14
CA PRO A 220 -92.35 1.09 -23.76
C PRO A 220 -91.18 0.59 -22.89
N PHE A 221 -90.14 0.08 -23.53
CA PHE A 221 -88.94 -0.42 -22.84
C PHE A 221 -88.21 0.68 -22.08
N LEU A 222 -88.19 1.87 -22.64
CA LEU A 222 -87.63 3.06 -22.03
C LEU A 222 -88.69 3.75 -21.15
N GLY A 223 -88.27 4.14 -19.95
CA GLY A 223 -89.14 4.87 -19.04
C GLY A 223 -89.66 6.19 -19.62
N PRO A 224 -90.72 6.76 -19.05
CA PRO A 224 -91.40 7.94 -19.60
C PRO A 224 -90.48 9.16 -19.76
N ASP A 225 -89.48 9.34 -18.90
CA ASP A 225 -88.52 10.44 -19.02
C ASP A 225 -87.54 10.25 -20.18
N ALA A 226 -87.11 9.01 -20.44
CA ALA A 226 -86.25 8.68 -21.57
C ALA A 226 -87.01 8.84 -22.89
N LEU A 227 -88.27 8.38 -22.95
CA LEU A 227 -89.10 8.63 -24.13
C LEU A 227 -89.32 10.12 -24.40
N ARG A 228 -89.58 10.94 -23.37
CA ARG A 228 -89.71 12.40 -23.53
C ARG A 228 -88.43 13.03 -24.08
N ALA A 229 -87.26 12.59 -23.62
CA ALA A 229 -85.97 13.05 -24.15
C ALA A 229 -85.81 12.63 -25.62
N ALA A 230 -86.20 11.40 -25.97
CA ALA A 230 -86.21 10.94 -27.36
C ALA A 230 -87.14 11.78 -28.24
N PHE A 231 -88.34 12.13 -27.77
CA PHE A 231 -89.26 13.05 -28.48
C PHE A 231 -88.67 14.46 -28.66
N ALA A 232 -87.84 14.92 -27.72
CA ALA A 232 -87.11 16.18 -27.82
C ALA A 232 -85.89 16.13 -28.78
N GLY A 233 -85.59 14.96 -29.35
CA GLY A 233 -84.49 14.75 -30.28
C GLY A 233 -83.17 14.28 -29.65
N GLU A 234 -83.19 13.87 -28.38
CA GLU A 234 -82.03 13.26 -27.70
C GLU A 234 -82.15 11.74 -27.68
N PRO A 235 -81.37 10.99 -28.48
CA PRO A 235 -81.44 9.54 -28.48
C PRO A 235 -81.13 8.95 -27.10
N GLN A 236 -81.91 7.97 -26.68
CA GLN A 236 -81.75 7.32 -25.38
C GLN A 236 -81.29 5.88 -25.56
N VAL A 237 -80.38 5.44 -24.68
CA VAL A 237 -79.92 4.05 -24.59
C VAL A 237 -80.12 3.59 -23.15
N ALA A 238 -80.78 2.45 -22.96
CA ALA A 238 -80.89 1.83 -21.65
C ALA A 238 -80.60 0.34 -21.69
N GLU A 239 -79.95 -0.10 -20.62
CA GLU A 239 -79.84 -1.51 -20.28
C GLU A 239 -81.13 -1.92 -19.54
N ILE A 240 -81.87 -2.88 -20.10
CA ILE A 240 -83.15 -3.34 -19.57
C ILE A 240 -83.18 -4.86 -19.42
N GLU A 241 -84.18 -5.39 -18.71
CA GLU A 241 -84.40 -6.83 -18.59
C GLU A 241 -85.82 -7.16 -19.00
N ILE A 242 -85.97 -8.05 -19.98
CA ILE A 242 -87.26 -8.60 -20.39
C ILE A 242 -87.32 -10.04 -19.90
N GLY A 243 -88.10 -10.29 -18.85
CA GLY A 243 -88.14 -11.60 -18.18
C GLY A 243 -86.79 -11.96 -17.54
N THR A 244 -86.08 -12.93 -18.13
CA THR A 244 -84.72 -13.33 -17.71
C THR A 244 -83.63 -12.94 -18.71
N THR A 245 -84.02 -12.30 -19.82
CA THR A 245 -83.10 -11.96 -20.90
C THR A 245 -82.63 -10.51 -20.69
N PRO A 246 -81.33 -10.28 -20.48
CA PRO A 246 -80.80 -8.92 -20.46
C PRO A 246 -80.86 -8.37 -21.87
N MET A 247 -81.49 -7.21 -22.03
CA MET A 247 -81.69 -6.53 -23.30
C MET A 247 -81.04 -5.14 -23.25
N ALA A 248 -80.78 -4.57 -24.42
CA ALA A 248 -80.41 -3.16 -24.56
C ALA A 248 -81.45 -2.51 -25.47
N ALA A 249 -82.00 -1.38 -25.03
CA ALA A 249 -83.04 -0.63 -25.73
C ALA A 249 -82.50 0.73 -26.19
N TYR A 250 -82.97 1.19 -27.34
CA TYR A 250 -82.64 2.47 -27.94
C TYR A 250 -83.89 3.14 -28.49
N ALA A 251 -84.04 4.45 -28.24
CA ALA A 251 -85.12 5.22 -28.82
C ALA A 251 -84.65 6.51 -29.47
N GLU A 252 -85.27 6.85 -30.60
CA GLU A 252 -84.98 8.05 -31.38
C GLU A 252 -86.26 8.61 -32.03
N MET A 253 -86.30 9.94 -32.18
CA MET A 253 -87.40 10.66 -32.84
C MET A 253 -87.53 10.30 -34.33
N ILE A 254 -88.78 10.16 -34.80
CA ILE A 254 -89.16 10.15 -36.21
C ILE A 254 -89.96 11.43 -36.52
N PRO A 255 -89.58 12.19 -37.55
CA PRO A 255 -90.32 13.38 -37.97
C PRO A 255 -91.54 13.07 -38.87
N ASP A 256 -92.48 14.00 -38.96
CA ASP A 256 -93.55 14.03 -39.97
C ASP A 256 -93.02 14.53 -41.34
N TYR A 257 -93.92 14.68 -42.31
CA TYR A 257 -93.58 15.22 -43.64
C TYR A 257 -92.96 16.63 -43.63
N SER A 258 -93.23 17.43 -42.58
CA SER A 258 -92.73 18.81 -42.43
C SER A 258 -91.40 18.89 -41.67
N GLY A 259 -90.94 17.78 -41.06
CA GLY A 259 -89.77 17.73 -40.20
C GLY A 259 -90.09 17.92 -38.71
N THR A 260 -91.36 18.00 -38.33
CA THR A 260 -91.79 18.16 -36.93
C THR A 260 -91.78 16.80 -36.22
N PRO A 261 -91.36 16.71 -34.92
CA PRO A 261 -91.40 15.45 -34.17
C PRO A 261 -92.80 14.83 -34.20
N LEU A 262 -92.91 13.64 -34.78
CA LEU A 262 -94.17 12.92 -34.93
C LEU A 262 -94.27 11.76 -33.94
N GLY A 263 -93.19 11.00 -33.86
CA GLY A 263 -93.11 9.76 -33.10
C GLY A 263 -91.71 9.49 -32.58
N VAL A 264 -91.57 8.43 -31.79
CA VAL A 264 -90.30 7.86 -31.35
C VAL A 264 -90.29 6.40 -31.76
N VAL A 265 -89.29 6.00 -32.53
CA VAL A 265 -89.00 4.59 -32.76
C VAL A 265 -88.17 4.09 -31.59
N GLU A 266 -88.61 2.98 -31.01
CA GLU A 266 -87.89 2.23 -30.00
C GLU A 266 -87.47 0.89 -30.59
N VAL A 267 -86.21 0.51 -30.40
CA VAL A 267 -85.68 -0.80 -30.78
C VAL A 267 -84.96 -1.44 -29.60
N ALA A 268 -85.08 -2.76 -29.42
CA ALA A 268 -84.40 -3.49 -28.35
C ALA A 268 -83.83 -4.83 -28.82
N MET A 269 -82.59 -5.13 -28.40
CA MET A 269 -81.84 -6.35 -28.77
C MET A 269 -81.31 -7.10 -27.55
N ASP A 270 -81.05 -8.41 -27.71
CA ASP A 270 -80.50 -9.28 -26.66
C ASP A 270 -79.00 -9.02 -26.43
N ARG A 271 -78.62 -8.69 -25.19
CA ARG A 271 -77.21 -8.46 -24.79
C ARG A 271 -76.56 -9.64 -24.08
N THR A 272 -77.21 -10.79 -24.02
CA THR A 272 -76.65 -12.04 -23.48
C THR A 272 -75.27 -12.40 -24.08
N PRO A 273 -75.02 -12.24 -25.39
CA PRO A 273 -73.71 -12.47 -25.98
C PRO A 273 -72.60 -11.61 -25.36
N TYR A 274 -72.90 -10.36 -25.00
CA TYR A 274 -71.95 -9.41 -24.44
C TYR A 274 -71.67 -9.68 -22.94
N VAL A 275 -72.71 -9.97 -22.15
CA VAL A 275 -72.59 -10.21 -20.70
C VAL A 275 -71.82 -11.51 -20.39
N THR A 276 -72.05 -12.57 -21.19
CA THR A 276 -71.40 -13.88 -20.97
C THR A 276 -69.89 -13.86 -21.26
N VAL A 277 -69.44 -13.05 -22.22
CA VAL A 277 -68.02 -12.85 -22.52
C VAL A 277 -67.30 -12.16 -21.36
N LEU A 278 -67.88 -11.09 -20.81
CA LEU A 278 -67.32 -10.36 -19.66
C LEU A 278 -67.13 -11.26 -18.42
N GLY A 279 -68.09 -12.15 -18.15
CA GLY A 279 -68.01 -13.10 -17.03
C GLY A 279 -66.88 -14.13 -17.17
N LYS A 280 -66.71 -14.73 -18.36
CA LYS A 280 -65.65 -15.72 -18.62
C LYS A 280 -64.25 -15.10 -18.53
N THR A 281 -64.06 -13.91 -19.09
CA THR A 281 -62.76 -13.23 -19.07
C THR A 281 -62.34 -12.81 -17.66
N ARG A 282 -63.29 -12.40 -16.80
CA ARG A 282 -63.03 -12.07 -15.40
C ARG A 282 -62.47 -13.26 -14.59
N MET A 283 -63.06 -14.44 -14.75
CA MET A 283 -62.63 -15.63 -14.01
C MET A 283 -61.27 -16.16 -14.47
N GLN A 284 -60.98 -16.13 -15.78
CA GLN A 284 -59.68 -16.51 -16.33
C GLN A 284 -58.56 -15.58 -15.85
N ALA A 285 -58.80 -14.28 -15.79
CA ALA A 285 -57.81 -13.31 -15.31
C ALA A 285 -57.41 -13.53 -13.84
N MET A 286 -58.36 -13.93 -12.98
CA MET A 286 -58.09 -14.22 -11.57
C MET A 286 -57.22 -15.49 -11.39
N LEU A 287 -57.49 -16.55 -12.16
CA LEU A 287 -56.72 -17.80 -12.11
C LEU A 287 -55.25 -17.61 -12.50
N ILE A 288 -54.99 -16.85 -13.57
CA ILE A 288 -53.63 -16.54 -14.01
C ILE A 288 -52.88 -15.74 -12.94
N GLY A 289 -53.54 -14.76 -12.30
CA GLY A 289 -52.93 -13.96 -11.23
C GLY A 289 -52.45 -14.79 -10.03
N VAL A 290 -53.23 -15.79 -9.60
CA VAL A 290 -52.87 -16.67 -8.48
C VAL A 290 -51.67 -17.56 -8.82
N LEU A 291 -51.63 -18.13 -10.02
CA LEU A 291 -50.54 -19.01 -10.46
C LEU A 291 -49.19 -18.28 -10.53
N VAL A 292 -49.18 -17.05 -11.07
CA VAL A 292 -47.95 -16.25 -11.16
C VAL A 292 -47.45 -15.82 -9.78
N ALA A 293 -48.36 -15.54 -8.83
CA ALA A 293 -47.98 -15.21 -7.46
C ALA A 293 -47.29 -16.38 -6.74
N LEU A 294 -47.82 -17.60 -6.86
CA LEU A 294 -47.22 -18.79 -6.25
C LEU A 294 -45.84 -19.12 -6.83
N PHE A 295 -45.69 -18.99 -8.15
CA PHE A 295 -44.41 -19.23 -8.84
C PHE A 295 -43.32 -18.25 -8.39
N SER A 296 -43.68 -16.97 -8.22
CA SER A 296 -42.76 -15.90 -7.80
C SER A 296 -42.25 -16.08 -6.36
N ILE A 297 -43.09 -16.58 -5.46
CA ILE A 297 -42.72 -16.92 -4.08
C ILE A 297 -41.71 -18.09 -4.06
N GLY A 298 -41.93 -19.11 -4.89
CA GLY A 298 -41.05 -20.28 -4.98
C GLY A 298 -39.62 -19.93 -5.41
N ILE A 299 -39.47 -19.15 -6.49
CA ILE A 299 -38.15 -18.70 -6.99
C ILE A 299 -37.43 -17.86 -5.93
N SER A 300 -38.15 -16.95 -5.27
CA SER A 300 -37.56 -16.06 -4.27
C SER A 300 -36.97 -16.82 -3.07
N LEU A 301 -37.62 -17.91 -2.63
CA LEU A 301 -37.13 -18.75 -1.53
C LEU A 301 -35.85 -19.53 -1.87
N ILE A 302 -35.70 -19.97 -3.13
CA ILE A 302 -34.52 -20.74 -3.58
C ILE A 302 -33.30 -19.81 -3.65
N THR A 303 -33.43 -18.66 -4.29
CA THR A 303 -32.34 -17.67 -4.42
C THR A 303 -31.88 -17.14 -3.07
N ALA A 304 -32.83 -16.83 -2.18
CA ALA A 304 -32.56 -16.36 -0.82
C ALA A 304 -31.71 -17.35 0.01
N ARG A 305 -32.00 -18.65 -0.08
CA ARG A 305 -31.25 -19.69 0.64
C ARG A 305 -29.84 -19.91 0.08
N ALA A 306 -29.68 -19.89 -1.24
CA ALA A 306 -28.39 -20.08 -1.90
C ALA A 306 -27.38 -18.98 -1.53
N ILE A 307 -27.81 -17.72 -1.54
CA ILE A 307 -26.97 -16.56 -1.19
C ILE A 307 -26.61 -16.56 0.30
N THR A 308 -27.58 -16.84 1.19
CA THR A 308 -27.36 -16.80 2.65
C THR A 308 -26.35 -17.86 3.11
N LYS A 309 -26.34 -19.05 2.50
CA LYS A 309 -25.39 -20.11 2.85
C LYS A 309 -23.94 -19.70 2.52
N ARG A 310 -23.72 -19.11 1.34
CA ARG A 310 -22.39 -18.65 0.89
C ARG A 310 -21.87 -17.49 1.75
N ILE A 311 -22.74 -16.53 2.07
CA ILE A 311 -22.37 -15.40 2.95
C ILE A 311 -21.97 -15.86 4.36
N ARG A 312 -22.65 -16.87 4.94
CA ARG A 312 -22.25 -17.42 6.24
C ARG A 312 -20.89 -18.10 6.19
N SER A 313 -20.62 -18.88 5.15
CA SER A 313 -19.31 -19.52 4.99
C SER A 313 -18.18 -18.49 4.93
N LEU A 314 -18.37 -17.39 4.18
CA LEU A 314 -17.43 -16.26 4.14
C LEU A 314 -17.29 -15.58 5.51
N ALA A 315 -18.39 -15.39 6.23
CA ALA A 315 -18.36 -14.79 7.57
C ALA A 315 -17.61 -15.66 8.58
N ASP A 316 -17.81 -16.98 8.55
CA ASP A 316 -17.12 -17.94 9.42
C ASP A 316 -15.60 -17.97 9.11
N GLU A 317 -15.22 -17.82 7.83
CA GLU A 317 -13.81 -17.77 7.41
C GLU A 317 -13.14 -16.46 7.83
N ILE A 318 -13.84 -15.32 7.73
CA ILE A 318 -13.39 -14.05 8.30
C ILE A 318 -13.22 -14.17 9.81
N ASP A 319 -14.16 -14.80 10.51
CA ASP A 319 -14.13 -14.96 11.97
C ASP A 319 -12.91 -15.79 12.41
N ARG A 320 -12.56 -16.85 11.67
CA ARG A 320 -11.32 -17.62 11.89
C ARG A 320 -10.07 -16.77 11.74
N VAL A 321 -9.95 -16.00 10.66
CA VAL A 321 -8.81 -15.11 10.41
C VAL A 321 -8.70 -14.04 11.51
N THR A 322 -9.80 -13.45 11.97
CA THR A 322 -9.78 -12.47 13.07
C THR A 322 -9.42 -13.06 14.43
N ASN A 323 -9.68 -14.36 14.64
CA ASN A 323 -9.28 -15.07 15.85
C ASN A 323 -7.85 -15.64 15.78
N GLY A 324 -7.08 -15.27 14.75
CA GLY A 324 -5.69 -15.67 14.59
C GLY A 324 -5.49 -17.02 13.90
N ASP A 325 -6.56 -17.72 13.49
CA ASP A 325 -6.45 -18.95 12.72
C ASP A 325 -6.22 -18.62 11.24
N LEU A 326 -4.95 -18.61 10.85
CA LEU A 326 -4.49 -18.38 9.48
C LEU A 326 -4.26 -19.70 8.73
N SER A 327 -4.70 -20.84 9.31
CA SER A 327 -4.48 -22.18 8.77
C SER A 327 -5.64 -22.64 7.87
N GLY A 328 -5.28 -23.26 6.75
CA GLY A 328 -6.20 -23.75 5.73
C GLY A 328 -6.88 -22.64 4.90
N GLY A 329 -7.26 -22.98 3.67
CA GLY A 329 -8.04 -22.12 2.77
C GLY A 329 -9.33 -22.81 2.31
N GLY A 330 -10.46 -22.14 2.49
CA GLY A 330 -11.76 -22.59 2.01
C GLY A 330 -11.94 -22.29 0.52
N ALA A 331 -11.89 -23.34 -0.32
CA ALA A 331 -12.25 -23.21 -1.73
C ALA A 331 -13.76 -22.97 -1.88
N ILE A 332 -14.18 -21.71 -1.93
CA ILE A 332 -15.57 -21.35 -2.27
C ILE A 332 -15.72 -21.36 -3.79
N ASP A 333 -16.41 -22.38 -4.29
CA ASP A 333 -16.57 -22.63 -5.72
C ASP A 333 -17.66 -21.73 -6.35
N GLY A 334 -17.29 -20.95 -7.38
CA GLY A 334 -18.19 -20.02 -8.05
C GLY A 334 -17.52 -19.04 -9.03
N LYS A 335 -18.33 -18.34 -9.82
CA LYS A 335 -17.89 -17.27 -10.75
C LYS A 335 -18.60 -15.93 -10.47
N ASP A 336 -19.27 -15.83 -9.32
CA ASP A 336 -20.02 -14.66 -8.87
C ASP A 336 -19.15 -13.76 -7.98
N GLU A 337 -19.69 -12.60 -7.61
CA GLU A 337 -19.02 -11.60 -6.77
C GLU A 337 -18.66 -12.16 -5.38
N LEU A 338 -19.39 -13.19 -4.90
CA LEU A 338 -19.10 -13.85 -3.63
C LEU A 338 -17.87 -14.76 -3.73
N ALA A 339 -17.68 -15.45 -4.85
CA ALA A 339 -16.47 -16.24 -5.10
C ALA A 339 -15.23 -15.34 -5.29
N ASP A 340 -15.39 -14.17 -5.90
CA ASP A 340 -14.28 -13.21 -6.04
C ASP A 340 -13.86 -12.60 -4.69
N LEU A 341 -14.85 -12.30 -3.84
CA LEU A 341 -14.61 -11.88 -2.46
C LEU A 341 -13.90 -12.98 -1.65
N ALA A 342 -14.28 -14.24 -1.82
CA ALA A 342 -13.64 -15.38 -1.14
C ALA A 342 -12.16 -15.54 -1.55
N ARG A 343 -11.84 -15.42 -2.84
CA ARG A 343 -10.44 -15.44 -3.32
C ARG A 343 -9.62 -14.27 -2.77
N THR A 344 -10.21 -13.09 -2.72
CA THR A 344 -9.55 -11.90 -2.17
C THR A 344 -9.27 -12.08 -0.68
N LEU A 345 -10.21 -12.65 0.06
CA LEU A 345 -10.05 -12.97 1.48
C LEU A 345 -8.95 -14.01 1.71
N ASP A 346 -8.90 -15.07 0.90
CA ASP A 346 -7.84 -16.09 0.98
C ASP A 346 -6.46 -15.52 0.65
N GLY A 347 -6.35 -14.66 -0.37
CA GLY A 347 -5.11 -13.94 -0.66
C GLY A 347 -4.62 -13.04 0.49
N MET A 348 -5.55 -12.43 1.24
CA MET A 348 -5.24 -11.69 2.47
C MET A 348 -4.75 -12.62 3.59
N ARG A 349 -5.41 -13.76 3.80
CA ARG A 349 -4.99 -14.79 4.77
C ARG A 349 -3.58 -15.29 4.45
N GLU A 350 -3.28 -15.64 3.21
CA GLU A 350 -1.94 -16.09 2.78
C GLU A 350 -0.88 -15.01 3.04
N HIS A 351 -1.16 -13.74 2.71
CA HIS A 351 -0.25 -12.64 3.02
C HIS A 351 -0.01 -12.47 4.52
N LEU A 352 -1.06 -12.55 5.34
CA LEU A 352 -0.93 -12.47 6.80
C LEU A 352 -0.13 -13.65 7.35
N ASN A 353 -0.37 -14.87 6.87
CA ASN A 353 0.38 -16.06 7.25
C ASN A 353 1.88 -15.91 6.92
N ALA A 354 2.20 -15.46 5.70
CA ALA A 354 3.57 -15.20 5.27
C ALA A 354 4.26 -14.09 6.10
N LEU A 355 3.53 -13.03 6.44
CA LEU A 355 4.03 -11.95 7.30
C LEU A 355 4.33 -12.46 8.72
N VAL A 356 3.40 -13.18 9.35
CA VAL A 356 3.60 -13.74 10.71
C VAL A 356 4.79 -14.71 10.71
N THR A 357 4.90 -15.59 9.72
CA THR A 357 6.03 -16.52 9.56
C THR A 357 7.37 -15.78 9.38
N GLY A 358 7.38 -14.72 8.56
CA GLY A 358 8.57 -13.89 8.34
C GLY A 358 9.01 -13.15 9.61
N VAL A 359 8.06 -12.63 10.39
CA VAL A 359 8.33 -11.98 11.68
C VAL A 359 8.83 -13.01 12.70
N GLU A 360 8.27 -14.21 12.75
CA GLU A 360 8.73 -15.29 13.64
C GLU A 360 10.20 -15.68 13.36
N THR A 361 10.54 -15.85 12.08
CA THR A 361 11.91 -16.17 11.64
C THR A 361 12.88 -15.05 12.01
N THR A 362 12.45 -13.79 11.84
CA THR A 362 13.25 -12.61 12.21
C THR A 362 13.44 -12.53 13.71
N ALA A 363 12.39 -12.76 14.50
CA ALA A 363 12.46 -12.81 15.96
C ALA A 363 13.45 -13.88 16.42
N PHE A 364 13.38 -15.09 15.88
CA PHE A 364 14.33 -16.16 16.20
C PHE A 364 15.78 -15.77 15.89
N SER A 365 16.01 -15.11 14.76
CA SER A 365 17.34 -14.60 14.38
C SER A 365 17.85 -13.52 15.34
N VAL A 366 16.97 -12.61 15.77
CA VAL A 366 17.28 -11.58 16.79
C VAL A 366 17.62 -12.23 18.13
N HIS A 367 16.86 -13.24 18.56
CA HIS A 367 17.14 -13.99 19.78
C HIS A 367 18.51 -14.68 19.72
N ALA A 368 18.82 -15.38 18.63
CA ALA A 368 20.12 -16.00 18.44
C ALA A 368 21.27 -14.98 18.46
N ALA A 369 21.13 -13.88 17.72
CA ALA A 369 22.12 -12.79 17.69
C ALA A 369 22.32 -12.15 19.07
N SER A 370 21.26 -11.94 19.86
CA SER A 370 21.37 -11.41 21.22
C SER A 370 22.17 -12.32 22.15
N ARG A 371 22.05 -13.65 22.01
CA ARG A 371 22.84 -14.62 22.77
C ARG A 371 24.32 -14.62 22.38
N GLU A 372 24.60 -14.52 21.09
CA GLU A 372 25.99 -14.37 20.61
C GLU A 372 26.61 -13.07 21.12
N ILE A 373 25.87 -11.96 21.08
CA ILE A 373 26.33 -10.68 21.64
C ILE A 373 26.60 -10.81 23.15
N ALA A 374 25.71 -11.46 23.91
CA ALA A 374 25.92 -11.67 25.35
C ALA A 374 27.20 -12.46 25.63
N GLN A 375 27.47 -13.52 24.86
CA GLN A 375 28.69 -14.30 24.99
C GLN A 375 29.95 -13.49 24.62
N ALA A 376 29.86 -12.67 23.57
CA ALA A 376 30.94 -11.78 23.16
C ALA A 376 31.24 -10.71 24.22
N VAL A 377 30.21 -10.19 24.89
CA VAL A 377 30.33 -9.26 26.01
C VAL A 377 31.08 -9.88 27.18
N ASP A 378 30.76 -11.12 27.57
CA ASP A 378 31.47 -11.82 28.66
C ASP A 378 32.96 -11.99 28.33
N GLY A 379 33.27 -12.37 27.09
CA GLY A 379 34.65 -12.44 26.60
C GLY A 379 35.37 -11.09 26.67
N GLN A 380 34.73 -10.02 26.20
CA GLN A 380 35.31 -8.67 26.21
C GLN A 380 35.52 -8.13 27.64
N ALA A 381 34.61 -8.45 28.57
CA ALA A 381 34.75 -8.09 29.98
C ALA A 381 35.99 -8.76 30.62
N ALA A 382 36.20 -10.04 30.33
CA ALA A 382 37.40 -10.76 30.78
C ALA A 382 38.68 -10.14 30.21
N THR A 383 38.70 -9.81 28.92
CA THR A 383 39.83 -9.14 28.26
C THR A 383 40.12 -7.77 28.87
N SER A 384 39.10 -6.96 29.16
CA SER A 384 39.28 -5.64 29.81
C SER A 384 39.85 -5.76 31.22
N SER A 385 39.41 -6.77 31.99
CA SER A 385 39.98 -7.08 33.31
C SER A 385 41.46 -7.46 33.22
N GLN A 386 41.80 -8.37 32.29
CA GLN A 386 43.18 -8.80 32.05
C GLN A 386 44.07 -7.65 31.59
N MET A 387 43.57 -6.78 30.69
CA MET A 387 44.28 -5.58 30.26
C MET A 387 44.60 -4.66 31.43
N SER A 388 43.65 -4.48 32.36
CA SER A 388 43.87 -3.64 33.54
C SER A 388 44.96 -4.20 34.46
N ALA A 389 45.00 -5.53 34.64
CA ALA A 389 46.05 -6.21 35.39
C ALA A 389 47.43 -6.06 34.71
N SER A 390 47.51 -6.28 33.40
CA SER A 390 48.75 -6.11 32.64
C SER A 390 49.26 -4.67 32.68
N VAL A 391 48.37 -3.67 32.59
CA VAL A 391 48.76 -2.27 32.68
C VAL A 391 49.29 -1.91 34.07
N ALA A 392 48.71 -2.46 35.14
CA ALA A 392 49.23 -2.28 36.50
C ALA A 392 50.63 -2.88 36.65
N GLU A 393 50.85 -4.08 36.11
CA GLU A 393 52.16 -4.74 36.12
C GLU A 393 53.21 -3.93 35.34
N ILE A 394 52.90 -3.48 34.12
CA ILE A 394 53.80 -2.65 33.33
C ILE A 394 54.07 -1.31 34.05
N THR A 395 53.07 -0.71 34.69
CA THR A 395 53.29 0.52 35.45
C THR A 395 54.30 0.32 36.57
N SER A 396 54.17 -0.78 37.32
CA SER A 396 55.12 -1.14 38.39
C SER A 396 56.54 -1.34 37.85
N THR A 397 56.70 -2.04 36.73
CA THR A 397 58.03 -2.26 36.14
C THR A 397 58.66 -0.96 35.61
N MET A 398 57.84 -0.03 35.10
CA MET A 398 58.34 1.28 34.66
C MET A 398 58.73 2.20 35.83
N GLU A 399 58.04 2.11 36.96
CA GLU A 399 58.43 2.79 38.20
C GLU A 399 59.77 2.25 38.73
N GLU A 400 59.94 0.93 38.75
CA GLU A 400 61.20 0.28 39.13
C GLU A 400 62.35 0.62 38.18
N LEU A 401 62.09 0.65 36.87
CA LEU A 401 63.06 1.07 35.85
C LEU A 401 63.49 2.52 36.03
N SER A 402 62.57 3.42 36.39
CA SER A 402 62.85 4.83 36.68
C SER A 402 63.73 5.00 37.93
N ALA A 403 63.45 4.21 38.98
CA ALA A 403 64.28 4.19 40.19
C ALA A 403 65.69 3.66 39.90
N SER A 404 65.79 2.53 39.19
CA SER A 404 67.07 1.94 38.77
C SER A 404 67.88 2.91 37.92
N SER A 405 67.24 3.60 36.98
CA SER A 405 67.89 4.63 36.17
C SER A 405 68.41 5.79 37.03
N THR A 406 67.66 6.23 38.05
CA THR A 406 68.17 7.27 38.97
C THR A 406 69.44 6.81 39.68
N GLN A 407 69.47 5.56 40.15
CA GLN A 407 70.64 4.99 40.82
C GLN A 407 71.85 4.85 39.88
N ILE A 408 71.65 4.44 38.62
CA ILE A 408 72.72 4.34 37.62
C ILE A 408 73.31 5.72 37.30
N ALA A 409 72.48 6.77 37.24
CA ALA A 409 72.96 8.13 37.02
C ALA A 409 73.84 8.61 38.19
N GLU A 410 73.43 8.36 39.44
CA GLU A 410 74.23 8.67 40.64
C GLU A 410 75.56 7.90 40.67
N TYR A 411 75.55 6.61 40.33
CA TYR A 411 76.77 5.82 40.24
C TYR A 411 77.70 6.31 39.12
N SER A 412 77.15 6.74 37.99
CA SER A 412 77.94 7.30 36.89
C SER A 412 78.63 8.60 37.31
N GLU A 413 77.95 9.47 38.07
CA GLU A 413 78.55 10.69 38.64
C GLU A 413 79.68 10.38 39.64
N SER A 414 79.50 9.34 40.46
CA SER A 414 80.55 8.84 41.35
C SER A 414 81.77 8.33 40.56
N VAL A 415 81.56 7.58 39.47
CA VAL A 415 82.63 7.11 38.59
C VAL A 415 83.38 8.27 37.94
N VAL A 416 82.69 9.32 37.48
CA VAL A 416 83.33 10.54 36.96
C VAL A 416 84.24 11.18 38.02
N THR A 417 83.77 11.25 39.27
CA THR A 417 84.55 11.82 40.39
C THR A 417 85.79 10.98 40.68
N ILE A 418 85.65 9.65 40.73
CA ILE A 418 86.77 8.74 40.98
C ILE A 418 87.78 8.80 39.83
N ALA A 419 87.31 8.75 38.58
CA ALA A 419 88.16 8.85 37.40
C ALA A 419 88.92 10.19 37.35
N GLY A 420 88.27 11.30 37.73
CA GLY A 420 88.92 12.61 37.85
C GLY A 420 90.03 12.63 38.90
N ARG A 421 89.84 11.95 40.04
CA ARG A 421 90.89 11.78 41.06
C ARG A 421 92.05 10.90 40.56
N THR A 422 91.73 9.77 39.91
CA THR A 422 92.74 8.89 39.31
C THR A 422 93.57 9.63 38.27
N TYR A 423 92.95 10.46 37.44
CA TYR A 423 93.62 11.31 36.47
C TYR A 423 94.64 12.25 37.16
N ASP A 424 94.23 12.99 38.18
CA ASP A 424 95.11 13.93 38.89
C ASP A 424 96.26 13.21 39.63
N ASP A 425 95.95 12.13 40.34
CA ASP A 425 96.95 11.35 41.08
C ASP A 425 97.98 10.70 40.14
N SER A 426 97.54 10.16 39.00
CA SER A 426 98.44 9.57 38.00
C SER A 426 99.28 10.62 37.27
N LEU A 427 98.72 11.79 36.97
CA LEU A 427 99.47 12.90 36.38
C LEU A 427 100.58 13.38 37.32
N ARG A 428 100.24 13.60 38.61
CA ARG A 428 101.22 13.96 39.66
C ARG A 428 102.27 12.87 39.85
N GLY A 429 101.88 11.60 39.74
CA GLY A 429 102.81 10.47 39.74
C GLY A 429 103.79 10.52 38.57
N SER A 430 103.29 10.78 37.35
CA SER A 430 104.09 10.87 36.13
C SER A 430 105.13 11.99 36.24
N ASP A 431 104.72 13.18 36.68
CA ASP A 431 105.62 14.31 36.95
C ASP A 431 106.70 13.96 37.99
N ALA A 432 106.33 13.25 39.06
CA ALA A 432 107.27 12.81 40.08
C ALA A 432 108.31 11.81 39.53
N MET A 433 107.89 10.89 38.65
CA MET A 433 108.78 9.94 37.99
C MET A 433 109.71 10.64 36.99
N GLN A 434 109.21 11.63 36.24
CA GLN A 434 110.05 12.43 35.35
C GLN A 434 111.09 13.24 36.13
N SER A 435 110.72 13.79 37.30
CA SER A 435 111.68 14.41 38.21
C SER A 435 112.71 13.41 38.76
N LEU A 436 112.32 12.16 39.00
CA LEU A 436 113.22 11.10 39.47
C LEU A 436 114.24 10.72 38.38
N VAL A 437 113.80 10.59 37.12
CA VAL A 437 114.70 10.37 35.97
C VAL A 437 115.78 11.44 35.91
N GLU A 438 115.42 12.72 36.02
CA GLU A 438 116.41 13.81 35.99
C GLU A 438 117.35 13.81 37.21
N LYS A 439 116.87 13.40 38.39
CA LYS A 439 117.73 13.21 39.57
C LYS A 439 118.70 12.04 39.39
N MET A 440 118.24 10.91 38.85
CA MET A 440 119.08 9.74 38.57
C MET A 440 120.13 10.04 37.50
N ARG A 441 119.77 10.82 36.48
CA ARG A 441 120.72 11.30 35.45
C ARG A 441 121.86 12.09 36.10
N ARG A 442 121.55 13.02 37.01
CA ARG A 442 122.56 13.77 37.78
C ARG A 442 123.42 12.88 38.67
N ILE A 443 122.83 11.91 39.36
CA ILE A 443 123.59 10.93 40.16
C ILE A 443 124.55 10.12 39.26
N GLY A 444 124.11 9.77 38.04
CA GLY A 444 124.95 9.12 37.04
C GLY A 444 126.15 9.97 36.62
N GLU A 445 125.92 11.27 36.35
CA GLU A 445 126.99 12.24 36.03
C GLU A 445 127.98 12.38 37.19
N ASP A 446 127.49 12.53 38.43
CA ASP A 446 128.32 12.65 39.63
C ASP A 446 129.16 11.37 39.86
N ASN A 447 128.57 10.19 39.69
CA ASN A 447 129.26 8.90 39.80
C ASN A 447 130.34 8.74 38.72
N GLN A 448 130.06 9.17 37.49
CA GLN A 448 131.05 9.15 36.40
C GLN A 448 132.22 10.10 36.67
N SER A 449 131.95 11.28 37.24
CA SER A 449 132.99 12.23 37.67
C SER A 449 133.86 11.62 38.77
N ALA A 450 133.24 11.00 39.79
CA ALA A 450 133.95 10.34 40.88
C ALA A 450 134.83 9.18 40.36
N LEU A 451 134.34 8.38 39.42
CA LEU A 451 135.12 7.30 38.80
C LEU A 451 136.37 7.83 38.10
N ASN A 452 136.26 8.95 37.37
CA ASN A 452 137.40 9.59 36.71
C ASN A 452 138.45 10.07 37.73
N GLU A 453 138.04 10.64 38.86
CA GLU A 453 138.94 11.06 39.94
C GLU A 453 139.64 9.87 40.61
N ILE A 454 138.91 8.77 40.85
CA ILE A 454 139.46 7.53 41.42
C ILE A 454 140.50 6.91 40.47
N LEU A 455 140.23 6.88 39.17
CA LEU A 455 141.19 6.41 38.16
C LEU A 455 142.44 7.28 38.10
N ALA A 456 142.28 8.61 38.21
CA ALA A 456 143.41 9.53 38.29
C ALA A 456 144.25 9.29 39.57
N LEU A 457 143.61 9.03 40.71
CA LEU A 457 144.29 8.66 41.96
C LEU A 457 145.02 7.32 41.82
N GLY A 458 144.43 6.35 41.11
CA GLY A 458 145.06 5.06 40.80
C GLY A 458 146.35 5.21 40.01
N THR A 459 146.35 6.09 39.00
CA THR A 459 147.55 6.42 38.22
C THR A 459 148.63 7.07 39.09
N ARG A 460 148.27 8.06 39.92
CA ARG A 460 149.22 8.72 40.84
C ARG A 460 149.79 7.73 41.87
N SER A 461 148.99 6.80 42.37
CA SER A 461 149.43 5.76 43.30
C SER A 461 150.44 4.78 42.66
N LYS A 462 150.26 4.43 41.38
CA LYS A 462 151.24 3.66 40.61
C LYS A 462 152.55 4.42 40.41
N GLU A 463 152.49 5.72 40.13
CA GLU A 463 153.68 6.57 40.03
C GLU A 463 154.45 6.63 41.35
N ILE A 464 153.77 6.77 42.49
CA ILE A 464 154.39 6.71 43.82
C ILE A 464 155.06 5.35 44.03
N SER A 465 154.39 4.24 43.72
CA SER A 465 154.97 2.90 43.85
C SER A 465 156.28 2.74 43.05
N LYS A 466 156.33 3.29 41.82
CA LYS A 466 157.55 3.33 41.00
C LYS A 466 158.65 4.16 41.64
N ILE A 467 158.31 5.32 42.23
CA ILE A 467 159.28 6.15 42.96
C ILE A 467 159.83 5.39 44.17
N MET A 468 158.98 4.69 44.93
CA MET A 468 159.41 3.89 46.08
C MET A 468 160.39 2.79 45.69
N GLN A 469 160.17 2.08 44.58
CA GLN A 469 161.11 1.08 44.05
C GLN A 469 162.48 1.68 43.70
N ILE A 470 162.49 2.91 43.15
CA ILE A 470 163.74 3.63 42.86
C ILE A 470 164.46 3.98 44.16
N ILE A 471 163.75 4.51 45.17
CA ILE A 471 164.35 4.87 46.46
C ILE A 471 164.91 3.62 47.16
N ASP A 472 164.17 2.51 47.13
CA ASP A 472 164.59 1.22 47.68
C ASP A 472 165.88 0.71 47.02
N THR A 473 165.93 0.77 45.68
CA THR A 473 167.14 0.45 44.91
C THR A 473 168.32 1.37 45.28
N VAL A 474 168.08 2.67 45.47
CA VAL A 474 169.11 3.64 45.89
C VAL A 474 169.58 3.36 47.31
N ALA A 475 168.68 2.99 48.23
CA ALA A 475 169.00 2.63 49.60
C ALA A 475 169.85 1.35 49.65
N ASP A 476 169.49 0.33 48.88
CA ASP A 476 170.29 -0.90 48.73
C ASP A 476 171.68 -0.65 48.13
N GLN A 477 171.76 0.20 47.10
CA GLN A 477 173.05 0.65 46.56
C GLN A 477 173.87 1.41 47.60
N THR A 478 173.24 2.30 48.37
CA THR A 478 173.90 3.08 49.43
C THR A 478 174.38 2.16 50.55
N LYS A 479 173.60 1.13 50.91
CA LYS A 479 173.96 0.08 51.87
C LYS A 479 175.17 -0.72 51.41
N LEU A 480 175.25 -1.07 50.12
CA LEU A 480 176.42 -1.72 49.52
C LEU A 480 177.65 -0.82 49.53
N ILE A 481 177.51 0.46 49.18
CA ILE A 481 178.60 1.45 49.23
C ILE A 481 179.10 1.60 50.67
N ALA A 482 178.19 1.73 51.63
CA ALA A 482 178.51 1.85 53.05
C ALA A 482 179.17 0.57 53.60
N PHE A 483 178.74 -0.61 53.16
CA PHE A 483 179.39 -1.89 53.49
C PHE A 483 180.81 -1.96 52.96
N ASN A 484 181.03 -1.60 51.70
CA ASN A 484 182.36 -1.58 51.09
C ASN A 484 183.27 -0.55 51.79
N ALA A 485 182.73 0.63 52.14
CA ALA A 485 183.47 1.65 52.89
C ALA A 485 183.82 1.19 54.32
N ALA A 486 182.93 0.46 55.00
CA ALA A 486 183.19 -0.11 56.31
C ALA A 486 184.25 -1.24 56.26
N LEU A 487 184.23 -2.05 55.19
CA LEU A 487 185.25 -3.07 54.92
C LEU A 487 186.63 -2.42 54.72
N GLU A 488 186.72 -1.39 53.88
CA GLU A 488 187.97 -0.66 53.60
C GLU A 488 188.48 0.07 54.85
N ALA A 489 187.59 0.64 55.66
CA ALA A 489 187.93 1.25 56.94
C ALA A 489 188.47 0.24 57.98
N SER A 490 187.97 -1.00 57.96
CA SER A 490 188.49 -2.11 58.78
C SER A 490 189.89 -2.55 58.32
N SER A 491 190.11 -2.62 57.00
CA SER A 491 191.41 -2.93 56.38
C SER A 491 192.49 -1.88 56.67
N ALA A 492 192.11 -0.61 56.86
CA ALA A 492 193.03 0.50 57.14
C ALA A 492 193.48 0.66 58.62
N GLY A 493 193.05 -0.22 59.54
CA GLY A 493 193.49 -0.23 60.94
C GLY A 493 193.13 1.04 61.75
N GLU A 494 194.06 1.55 62.57
CA GLU A 494 193.83 2.73 63.45
C GLU A 494 193.43 4.00 62.67
N ALA A 495 193.92 4.20 61.44
CA ALA A 495 193.60 5.37 60.61
C ALA A 495 192.15 5.34 60.08
N GLY A 496 191.57 4.15 59.90
CA GLY A 496 190.23 3.93 59.35
C GLY A 496 189.09 4.06 60.37
N LYS A 497 189.37 4.05 61.69
CA LYS A 497 188.36 4.04 62.76
C LYS A 497 187.26 5.11 62.61
N ARG A 498 187.62 6.37 62.31
CA ARG A 498 186.63 7.45 62.14
C ARG A 498 185.79 7.29 60.87
N PHE A 499 186.38 6.79 59.78
CA PHE A 499 185.66 6.48 58.55
C PHE A 499 184.72 5.28 58.71
N GLY A 500 185.13 4.25 59.47
CA GLY A 500 184.31 3.08 59.76
C GLY A 500 183.04 3.42 60.54
N VAL A 501 183.11 4.35 61.49
CA VAL A 501 181.93 4.85 62.23
C VAL A 501 180.94 5.57 61.29
N VAL A 502 181.44 6.41 60.38
CA VAL A 502 180.59 7.09 59.38
C VAL A 502 179.97 6.09 58.41
N ALA A 503 180.73 5.10 57.93
CA ALA A 503 180.22 4.05 57.06
C ALA A 503 179.15 3.18 57.76
N ALA A 504 179.33 2.86 59.03
CA ALA A 504 178.32 2.16 59.83
C ALA A 504 177.03 2.99 60.00
N GLU A 505 177.14 4.31 60.19
CA GLU A 505 175.98 5.20 60.31
C GLU A 505 175.26 5.38 58.96
N ILE A 506 175.98 5.48 57.84
CA ILE A 506 175.38 5.49 56.49
C ILE A 506 174.67 4.17 56.21
N ARG A 507 175.25 3.02 56.59
CA ARG A 507 174.60 1.72 56.46
C ARG A 507 173.32 1.64 57.28
N ARG A 508 173.36 2.10 58.53
CA ARG A 508 172.18 2.15 59.42
C ARG A 508 171.09 3.06 58.85
N LEU A 509 171.47 4.20 58.27
CA LEU A 509 170.56 5.11 57.60
C LEU A 509 169.95 4.46 56.34
N ALA A 510 170.76 3.77 55.53
CA ALA A 510 170.28 3.03 54.36
C ALA A 510 169.31 1.90 54.75
N ASP A 511 169.63 1.12 55.80
CA ASP A 511 168.73 0.10 56.36
C ASP A 511 167.40 0.72 56.83
N SER A 512 167.44 1.86 57.51
CA SER A 512 166.24 2.59 57.95
C SER A 512 165.44 3.17 56.77
N VAL A 513 166.10 3.59 55.69
CA VAL A 513 165.44 4.02 54.45
C VAL A 513 164.75 2.82 53.79
N THR A 514 165.42 1.68 53.61
CA THR A 514 164.83 0.44 53.06
C THR A 514 163.63 -0.05 53.87
N GLU A 515 163.71 0.01 55.20
CA GLU A 515 162.57 -0.34 56.07
C GLU A 515 161.39 0.62 55.86
N SER A 516 161.66 1.94 55.86
CA SER A 516 160.63 2.97 55.63
C SER A 516 160.03 2.91 54.22
N THR A 517 160.83 2.62 53.19
CA THR A 517 160.34 2.43 51.82
C THR A 517 159.46 1.20 51.69
N GLY A 518 159.79 0.12 52.42
CA GLY A 518 158.96 -1.07 52.54
C GLY A 518 157.60 -0.78 53.16
N GLU A 519 157.55 -0.04 54.27
CA GLU A 519 156.29 0.37 54.91
C GLU A 519 155.42 1.24 53.98
N ILE A 520 156.01 2.25 53.33
CA ILE A 520 155.29 3.12 52.38
C ILE A 520 154.79 2.30 51.19
N THR A 521 155.60 1.36 50.67
CA THR A 521 155.18 0.46 49.57
C THR A 521 153.98 -0.39 49.98
N GLY A 522 153.96 -0.92 51.20
CA GLY A 522 152.81 -1.61 51.78
C GLY A 522 151.56 -0.73 51.83
N LYS A 523 151.68 0.50 52.31
CA LYS A 523 150.56 1.47 52.36
C LYS A 523 150.06 1.87 50.98
N VAL A 524 150.95 2.04 50.01
CA VAL A 524 150.57 2.32 48.61
C VAL A 524 149.84 1.12 48.00
N ALA A 525 150.24 -0.11 48.30
CA ALA A 525 149.52 -1.31 47.87
C ALA A 525 148.10 -1.39 48.48
N GLU A 526 147.95 -1.10 49.79
CA GLU A 526 146.63 -0.99 50.45
C GLU A 526 145.72 0.08 49.77
N ILE A 527 146.31 1.22 49.36
CA ILE A 527 145.60 2.28 48.61
C ILE A 527 145.16 1.76 47.24
N GLN A 528 146.03 1.08 46.48
CA GLN A 528 145.69 0.54 45.16
C GLN A 528 144.58 -0.52 45.23
N GLU A 529 144.62 -1.42 46.22
CA GLU A 529 143.55 -2.38 46.45
C GLU A 529 142.23 -1.67 46.73
N SER A 530 142.26 -0.63 47.58
CA SER A 530 141.08 0.17 47.90
C SER A 530 140.52 0.91 46.68
N ILE A 531 141.38 1.44 45.81
CA ILE A 531 141.00 2.05 44.53
C ILE A 531 140.31 1.03 43.61
N ASN A 532 140.85 -0.18 43.46
CA ASN A 532 140.22 -1.23 42.66
C ASN A 532 138.82 -1.60 43.19
N ARG A 533 138.67 -1.72 44.52
CA ARG A 533 137.36 -1.95 45.14
C ARG A 533 136.38 -0.80 44.86
N LEU A 534 136.84 0.45 44.93
CA LEU A 534 136.07 1.65 44.62
C LEU A 534 135.62 1.71 43.15
N VAL A 535 136.47 1.31 42.21
CA VAL A 535 136.13 1.19 40.78
C VAL A 535 135.02 0.17 40.56
N ILE A 536 135.18 -1.05 41.07
CA ILE A 536 134.16 -2.12 40.95
C ILE A 536 132.82 -1.66 41.56
N SER A 537 132.88 -1.02 42.73
CA SER A 537 131.68 -0.49 43.40
C SER A 537 131.01 0.64 42.59
N SER A 538 131.79 1.51 41.95
CA SER A 538 131.27 2.63 41.14
C SER A 538 130.70 2.15 39.81
N GLU A 539 131.31 1.15 39.16
CA GLU A 539 130.76 0.49 37.97
C GLU A 539 129.44 -0.21 38.29
N LYS A 540 129.38 -0.96 39.40
CA LYS A 540 128.13 -1.55 39.89
C LYS A 540 127.07 -0.48 40.19
N GLY A 541 127.48 0.64 40.79
CA GLY A 541 126.63 1.81 41.02
C GLY A 541 126.07 2.39 39.73
N SER A 542 126.91 2.51 38.69
CA SER A 542 126.52 2.98 37.36
C SER A 542 125.44 2.11 36.73
N THR A 543 125.60 0.78 36.77
CA THR A 543 124.58 -0.16 36.30
C THR A 543 123.25 0.02 37.04
N GLY A 544 123.28 0.14 38.37
CA GLY A 544 122.07 0.37 39.17
C GLY A 544 121.39 1.71 38.89
N ILE A 545 122.16 2.75 38.54
CA ILE A 545 121.60 4.05 38.12
C ILE A 545 120.91 3.91 36.76
N HIS A 546 121.53 3.22 35.80
CA HIS A 546 120.94 2.98 34.48
C HIS A 546 119.64 2.17 34.56
N GLU A 547 119.62 1.10 35.36
CA GLU A 547 118.40 0.33 35.64
C GLU A 547 117.32 1.22 36.26
N GLY A 548 117.68 2.03 37.26
CA GLY A 548 116.74 2.96 37.90
C GLY A 548 116.19 4.04 36.97
N ILE A 549 116.97 4.51 35.99
CA ILE A 549 116.47 5.41 34.93
C ILE A 549 115.44 4.69 34.05
N ALA A 550 115.76 3.46 33.60
CA ALA A 550 114.88 2.68 32.74
C ALA A 550 113.56 2.33 33.43
N ASP A 551 113.61 1.86 34.68
CA ASP A 551 112.42 1.54 35.48
C ASP A 551 111.58 2.78 35.76
N SER A 552 112.23 3.93 36.02
CA SER A 552 111.53 5.19 36.27
C SER A 552 110.81 5.71 35.03
N ALA A 553 111.45 5.64 33.86
CA ALA A 553 110.84 6.02 32.58
C ALA A 553 109.66 5.10 32.24
N SER A 554 109.83 3.79 32.38
CA SER A 554 108.75 2.81 32.17
C SER A 554 107.55 3.07 33.08
N THR A 555 107.79 3.41 34.35
CA THR A 555 106.72 3.75 35.28
C THR A 555 105.99 5.04 34.90
N ALA A 556 106.71 6.05 34.38
CA ALA A 556 106.10 7.28 33.87
C ALA A 556 105.17 7.00 32.68
N ASP A 557 105.59 6.14 31.74
CA ASP A 557 104.77 5.72 30.60
C ASP A 557 103.49 4.99 31.05
N ILE A 558 103.60 4.10 32.05
CA ILE A 558 102.43 3.40 32.63
C ILE A 558 101.47 4.41 33.28
N LEU A 559 101.98 5.39 34.02
CA LEU A 559 101.16 6.43 34.63
C LEU A 559 100.44 7.28 33.59
N GLN A 560 101.11 7.59 32.47
CA GLN A 560 100.49 8.30 31.35
C GLN A 560 99.37 7.48 30.71
N ALA A 561 99.55 6.17 30.54
CA ALA A 561 98.47 5.28 30.06
C ALA A 561 97.27 5.25 31.03
N ILE A 562 97.51 5.33 32.34
CA ILE A 562 96.42 5.43 33.34
C ILE A 562 95.68 6.78 33.22
N VAL A 563 96.38 7.88 32.95
CA VAL A 563 95.76 9.20 32.70
C VAL A 563 94.80 9.13 31.50
N GLU A 564 95.21 8.51 30.40
CA GLU A 564 94.37 8.31 29.22
C GLU A 564 93.14 7.44 29.54
N ALA A 565 93.35 6.29 30.20
CA ALA A 565 92.27 5.39 30.59
C ALA A 565 91.27 6.03 31.57
N ALA A 566 91.75 6.86 32.50
CA ALA A 566 90.89 7.62 33.42
C ALA A 566 90.04 8.66 32.68
N SER A 567 90.61 9.35 31.69
CA SER A 567 89.88 10.29 30.84
C SER A 567 88.78 9.60 30.02
N GLU A 568 89.07 8.46 29.41
CA GLU A 568 88.10 7.65 28.67
C GLU A 568 86.98 7.11 29.57
N THR A 569 87.34 6.66 30.78
CA THR A 569 86.39 6.20 31.80
C THR A 569 85.43 7.31 32.21
N SER A 570 85.94 8.52 32.44
CA SER A 570 85.13 9.70 32.77
C SER A 570 84.14 10.06 31.64
N THR A 571 84.62 10.06 30.40
CA THR A 571 83.78 10.34 29.22
C THR A 571 82.67 9.29 29.06
N SER A 572 83.01 8.01 29.22
CA SER A 572 82.05 6.91 29.14
C SER A 572 80.99 7.01 30.24
N ALA A 573 81.39 7.31 31.47
CA ALA A 573 80.47 7.49 32.59
C ALA A 573 79.50 8.67 32.36
N GLN A 574 79.97 9.78 31.78
CA GLN A 574 79.09 10.89 31.39
C GLN A 574 78.06 10.49 30.33
N GLN A 575 78.47 9.70 29.32
CA GLN A 575 77.54 9.19 28.30
C GLN A 575 76.51 8.23 28.88
N ILE A 576 76.91 7.37 29.83
CA ILE A 576 75.98 6.50 30.56
C ILE A 576 74.96 7.36 31.32
N SER A 577 75.42 8.35 32.10
CA SER A 577 74.53 9.26 32.83
C SER A 577 73.50 9.95 31.93
N LEU A 578 73.93 10.46 30.77
CA LEU A 578 73.04 11.08 29.79
C LEU A 578 72.01 10.08 29.22
N SER A 579 72.46 8.88 28.85
CA SER A 579 71.59 7.82 28.32
C SER A 579 70.55 7.38 29.36
N THR A 580 70.96 7.31 30.63
CA THR A 580 70.08 6.98 31.74
C THR A 580 69.10 8.11 32.07
N GLN A 581 69.48 9.38 31.90
CA GLN A 581 68.56 10.52 31.96
C GLN A 581 67.45 10.41 30.90
N GLN A 582 67.82 10.01 29.68
CA GLN A 582 66.87 9.77 28.59
C GLN A 582 65.95 8.57 28.90
N GLN A 583 66.49 7.47 29.45
CA GLN A 583 65.70 6.33 29.90
C GLN A 583 64.65 6.75 30.93
N ARG A 584 65.00 7.57 31.94
CA ARG A 584 64.00 8.09 32.90
C ARG A 584 62.87 8.87 32.23
N THR A 585 63.23 9.72 31.28
CA THR A 585 62.25 10.53 30.54
C THR A 585 61.32 9.63 29.73
N ALA A 586 61.87 8.66 29.01
CA ALA A 586 61.11 7.68 28.24
C ALA A 586 60.20 6.85 29.17
N SER A 587 60.70 6.41 30.32
CA SER A 587 59.90 5.67 31.30
C SER A 587 58.73 6.49 31.81
N GLY A 588 58.95 7.77 32.12
CA GLY A 588 57.89 8.70 32.50
C GLY A 588 56.82 8.86 31.42
N GLN A 589 57.21 8.94 30.15
CA GLN A 589 56.27 9.01 29.02
C GLN A 589 55.44 7.74 28.86
N VAL A 590 56.05 6.57 29.05
CA VAL A 590 55.31 5.29 29.01
C VAL A 590 54.30 5.22 30.15
N VAL A 591 54.65 5.67 31.36
CA VAL A 591 53.69 5.72 32.48
C VAL A 591 52.49 6.63 32.15
N VAL A 592 52.72 7.77 31.48
CA VAL A 592 51.62 8.64 31.02
C VAL A 592 50.73 7.91 30.01
N ALA A 593 51.31 7.26 29.01
CA ALA A 593 50.55 6.48 28.02
C ALA A 593 49.75 5.32 28.65
N LEU A 594 50.31 4.66 29.67
CA LEU A 594 49.62 3.60 30.41
C LEU A 594 48.39 4.14 31.15
N ARG A 595 48.44 5.35 31.71
CA ARG A 595 47.27 5.99 32.35
C ARG A 595 46.15 6.26 31.34
N GLU A 596 46.49 6.63 30.12
CA GLU A 596 45.51 6.76 29.03
C GLU A 596 44.87 5.40 28.68
N ILE A 597 45.66 4.33 28.66
CA ILE A 597 45.14 2.96 28.44
C ILE A 597 44.21 2.53 29.59
N VAL A 598 44.53 2.84 30.84
CA VAL A 598 43.62 2.56 31.98
C VAL A 598 42.28 3.28 31.78
N THR A 599 42.33 4.55 31.36
CA THR A 599 41.12 5.35 31.11
C THR A 599 40.29 4.74 29.98
N ALA A 600 40.91 4.41 28.85
CA ALA A 600 40.25 3.76 27.71
C ALA A 600 39.69 2.37 28.06
N SER A 601 40.40 1.59 28.89
CA SER A 601 39.92 0.29 29.40
C SER A 601 38.67 0.47 30.28
N SER A 602 38.65 1.49 31.15
CA SER A 602 37.49 1.83 31.98
C SER A 602 36.26 2.21 31.13
N GLU A 603 36.46 3.04 30.10
CA GLU A 603 35.40 3.40 29.15
C GLU A 603 34.89 2.18 28.39
N THR A 604 35.79 1.30 27.97
CA THR A 604 35.45 0.04 27.30
C THR A 604 34.62 -0.86 28.21
N ALA A 605 35.01 -1.03 29.48
CA ALA A 605 34.22 -1.78 30.46
C ALA A 605 32.81 -1.18 30.65
N GLY A 606 32.70 0.14 30.65
CA GLY A 606 31.41 0.84 30.66
C GLY A 606 30.56 0.58 29.41
N ALA A 607 31.18 0.57 28.22
CA ALA A 607 30.51 0.26 26.96
C ALA A 607 30.03 -1.20 26.91
N VAL A 608 30.85 -2.14 27.37
CA VAL A 608 30.51 -3.57 27.44
C VAL A 608 29.28 -3.80 28.31
N ARG A 609 29.18 -3.13 29.48
CA ARG A 609 27.95 -3.21 30.31
C ARG A 609 26.71 -2.72 29.58
N ARG A 610 26.80 -1.60 28.85
CA ARG A 610 25.66 -1.10 28.05
C ARG A 610 25.26 -2.07 26.95
N ILE A 611 26.23 -2.71 26.29
CA ILE A 611 25.94 -3.72 25.26
C ILE A 611 25.27 -4.95 25.88
N ALA A 612 25.70 -5.39 27.07
CA ALA A 612 25.01 -6.47 27.80
C ALA A 612 23.54 -6.13 28.08
N ASP A 613 23.27 -4.91 28.53
CA ASP A 613 21.90 -4.48 28.81
C ASP A 613 21.05 -4.43 27.52
N ILE A 614 21.58 -3.89 26.43
CA ILE A 614 20.91 -3.89 25.11
C ILE A 614 20.65 -5.32 24.62
N ALA A 615 21.61 -6.23 24.77
CA ALA A 615 21.45 -7.62 24.38
C ALA A 615 20.34 -8.31 25.20
N ARG A 616 20.25 -8.01 26.50
CA ARG A 616 19.19 -8.50 27.37
C ARG A 616 17.82 -7.94 26.93
N ASP A 617 17.73 -6.65 26.64
CA ASP A 617 16.49 -6.02 26.15
C ASP A 617 16.05 -6.61 24.81
N MET A 618 16.97 -6.88 23.88
CA MET A 618 16.68 -7.54 22.60
C MET A 618 16.19 -8.98 22.78
N ASN A 619 16.79 -9.70 23.71
CA ASN A 619 16.37 -11.05 24.07
C ASN A 619 14.93 -11.05 24.62
N ASP A 620 14.62 -10.11 25.51
CA ASP A 620 13.30 -9.99 26.13
C ASP A 620 12.24 -9.53 25.13
N LEU A 621 12.57 -8.55 24.28
CA LEU A 621 11.68 -8.09 23.20
C LEU A 621 11.39 -9.20 22.20
N SER A 622 12.40 -9.98 21.83
CA SER A 622 12.22 -11.13 20.95
C SER A 622 11.34 -12.21 21.60
N GLY A 623 11.50 -12.44 22.91
CA GLY A 623 10.65 -13.36 23.67
C GLY A 623 9.18 -12.89 23.71
N ALA A 624 8.96 -11.61 23.95
CA ALA A 624 7.62 -11.00 23.93
C ALA A 624 6.99 -11.01 22.54
N LEU A 625 7.78 -10.77 21.49
CA LEU A 625 7.34 -10.85 20.09
C LEU A 625 6.92 -12.28 19.75
N LYS A 626 7.74 -13.28 20.12
CA LYS A 626 7.38 -14.70 19.96
C LYS A 626 6.06 -15.03 20.67
N GLY A 627 5.90 -14.64 21.93
CA GLY A 627 4.65 -14.85 22.66
C GLY A 627 3.43 -14.18 22.02
N SER A 628 3.63 -13.04 21.36
CA SER A 628 2.57 -12.35 20.58
C SER A 628 2.27 -13.03 19.25
N LEU A 629 3.21 -13.82 18.70
CA LEU A 629 3.01 -14.58 17.47
C LEU A 629 2.37 -15.94 17.74
N ASP A 630 2.60 -16.54 18.92
CA ASP A 630 2.01 -17.81 19.35
C ASP A 630 0.47 -17.80 19.38
N GLN A 631 -0.16 -16.62 19.37
CA GLN A 631 -1.62 -16.49 19.25
C GLN A 631 -2.15 -16.80 17.83
N PHE A 632 -1.29 -16.87 16.82
CA PHE A 632 -1.65 -17.17 15.44
C PHE A 632 -1.41 -18.65 15.12
N VAL A 633 -2.38 -19.29 14.47
CA VAL A 633 -2.26 -20.67 13.97
C VAL A 633 -1.84 -20.63 12.50
N LEU A 634 -0.64 -21.12 12.20
CA LEU A 634 -0.05 -21.09 10.86
C LEU A 634 -0.18 -22.43 10.13
N ASP A 635 -0.25 -22.35 8.80
CA ASP A 635 -0.12 -23.52 7.91
C ASP A 635 1.25 -24.17 8.07
N GLY A 636 1.27 -25.34 8.71
CA GLY A 636 2.50 -26.06 9.07
C GLY A 636 2.58 -26.48 10.53
N ALA A 637 1.74 -25.92 11.41
CA ALA A 637 1.66 -26.30 12.83
C ALA A 637 0.91 -27.63 13.09
N ARG A 638 0.89 -28.57 12.13
CA ARG A 638 0.68 -29.99 12.45
C ARG A 638 2.00 -30.54 12.94
N THR A 639 2.22 -30.37 14.25
CA THR A 639 3.14 -31.15 15.11
C THR A 639 3.74 -32.38 14.42
N PRO A 640 5.07 -32.46 14.26
CA PRO A 640 5.75 -33.73 14.44
C PRO A 640 5.55 -34.10 15.90
N SER A 641 4.99 -35.29 16.09
CA SER A 641 4.95 -36.06 17.32
C SER A 641 6.09 -35.76 18.28
N ALA A 642 5.74 -35.61 19.56
CA ALA A 642 6.63 -35.73 20.70
C ALA A 642 7.71 -36.79 20.47
N ASP A 643 8.97 -36.36 20.59
CA ASP A 643 10.12 -37.23 20.76
C ASP A 643 10.22 -37.61 22.25
N PRO A 644 10.04 -38.90 22.64
CA PRO A 644 10.31 -39.33 24.00
C PRO A 644 11.78 -39.76 24.08
N GLY A 645 12.69 -38.82 24.36
CA GLY A 645 14.10 -39.12 24.13
C GLY A 645 15.16 -38.30 24.86
N VAL A 646 14.99 -37.97 26.15
CA VAL A 646 16.17 -37.64 26.99
C VAL A 646 16.05 -38.34 28.35
N SER A 647 16.65 -39.52 28.41
CA SER A 647 17.05 -40.17 29.65
C SER A 647 18.33 -39.48 30.15
N SER A 648 18.30 -39.09 31.42
CA SER A 648 19.44 -38.68 32.24
C SER A 648 20.64 -39.63 32.15
N ARG A 649 21.83 -39.05 31.91
CA ARG A 649 23.21 -39.45 32.29
C ARG A 649 24.13 -38.54 31.48
N SER A 650 25.08 -37.77 32.00
CA SER A 650 25.91 -37.83 33.21
C SER A 650 26.33 -36.42 33.62
#